data_AF-A0AAD1GQA1-F1
#
_entry.id   AF-A0AAD1GQA1-F1
#
_cell.length_a   1.000
_cell.length_b   1.000
_cell.length_c   1.000
_cell.angle_alpha   90.00
_cell.angle_beta   90.00
_cell.angle_gamma   90.00
#
_symmetry.space_group_name_H-M   'P 1'
#
loop_
_entity.id
_entity.type
_entity.pdbx_description
1 polymer ?
#
loop_
_entity_poly.entity_id
_entity_poly.type
_entity_poly.pdbx_seq_one_letter_code
_entity_poly.pdbx_strand_id
1 'polypeptide(L)'
;MSDKKNQTPGSVEEPRGVSRRSFLGTGAVTGAVLAGATALGAGTFTRESWAAAAKEAKSKIHVGPGELDEYYGFWSGGHQGEVRVLGVPSMRELMRIPVFNVDSATGWGLTNESKRILGDSAKYQNGDCHHPHISMTDGKYDGKYLFINDKANSRVARIRLDIMKCDKILTVPNVQAIHGLRLQKVPYTKYVFANAEFVIPHPNDGHTFDLQDKNSFTMFNAIDAEKMEMAFQVIVDGNLDNSDADYTGKYAASTCYNSEKAYDLGGMMRNERDWVVVFNIPRIEAAIKAGKFINLDGSKVPVVDGRKTDGKDSEFTRYIPVPKNPHGLNTSSDGKYFIANGKLSPTVSMIAIDRLDDLFADRFKDPREVIVAEPELGLGPLHTTFDGRGNAYTTLFIDSQVVKWNMDEAIRAYKGEKVNYIKQKLDVQYQPGHNHASLTETSEADGKWLVVLCKFSKDRFLPTGPLHPENDQLIDISGEEMKLVHDGPAFAEPHDCILARRDQIKTQKIWNRNDPFFADTVARAKKDGINLETDNKVIRDGNKVRVYMTSMAPAYGLTEFTVKQGNEVTVTITNIDQIEDVTHGFVMTNHGASMEISPQQTSSITFTADKAGLHWYYCSWFCHALHMEMVGRMLVEKA
;
A
#
# COMPACT_ATOMS: atom_id res chain seq x y z
N MET A 1 -68.92 13.46 5.36
CA MET A 1 -69.56 13.36 4.02
C MET A 1 -68.44 13.28 3.01
N SER A 2 -68.17 12.22 2.27
CA SER A 2 -69.01 11.11 1.82
C SER A 2 -68.22 9.81 1.82
N ASP A 3 -68.84 8.77 2.39
CA ASP A 3 -68.43 7.38 2.39
C ASP A 3 -68.33 6.76 1.00
N LYS A 4 -67.40 5.79 0.84
CA LYS A 4 -67.65 4.55 0.11
C LYS A 4 -66.72 3.41 0.58
N LYS A 5 -67.21 2.72 1.61
CA LYS A 5 -67.22 1.27 1.91
C LYS A 5 -66.10 0.33 1.39
N ASN A 6 -65.40 -0.24 2.37
CA ASN A 6 -65.14 -1.66 2.65
C ASN A 6 -65.34 -2.70 1.55
N GLN A 7 -64.27 -3.45 1.26
CA GLN A 7 -64.30 -4.92 1.10
C GLN A 7 -62.90 -5.54 1.31
N THR A 8 -62.78 -6.38 2.34
CA THR A 8 -61.88 -7.56 2.40
C THR A 8 -62.81 -8.70 2.86
N PRO A 9 -62.71 -9.93 2.32
CA PRO A 9 -61.61 -10.81 2.71
C PRO A 9 -61.12 -11.76 1.61
N GLY A 10 -59.83 -12.11 1.67
CA GLY A 10 -59.24 -13.19 0.89
C GLY A 10 -57.92 -13.58 1.54
N SER A 11 -57.98 -14.50 2.50
CA SER A 11 -56.81 -15.15 3.09
C SER A 11 -56.09 -15.97 2.02
N VAL A 12 -54.84 -15.62 1.72
CA VAL A 12 -53.92 -16.48 0.97
C VAL A 12 -52.76 -16.80 1.89
N GLU A 13 -52.58 -18.09 2.13
CA GLU A 13 -51.58 -18.69 3.00
C GLU A 13 -50.15 -18.32 2.60
N GLU A 14 -49.35 -17.93 3.60
CA GLU A 14 -47.89 -17.90 3.47
C GLU A 14 -47.34 -19.32 3.23
N PRO A 15 -46.33 -19.50 2.37
CA PRO A 15 -45.66 -20.79 2.23
C PRO A 15 -44.94 -21.13 3.53
N ARG A 16 -45.42 -22.16 4.23
CA ARG A 16 -44.75 -22.73 5.40
C ARG A 16 -43.38 -23.26 5.01
N GLY A 17 -42.35 -22.56 5.49
CA GLY A 17 -40.97 -23.02 5.41
C GLY A 17 -40.79 -24.38 6.07
N VAL A 18 -40.00 -25.23 5.41
CA VAL A 18 -39.53 -26.50 5.96
C VAL A 18 -38.64 -26.18 7.16
N SER A 19 -39.08 -26.53 8.37
CA SER A 19 -38.28 -26.36 9.58
C SER A 19 -37.06 -27.29 9.56
N ARG A 20 -35.92 -26.79 10.05
CA ARG A 20 -34.63 -27.51 10.21
C ARG A 20 -34.72 -28.82 11.00
N ARG A 21 -35.84 -29.14 11.65
CA ARG A 21 -36.06 -30.41 12.38
C ARG A 21 -36.68 -31.53 11.54
N SER A 22 -37.14 -31.26 10.31
CA SER A 22 -37.78 -32.28 9.44
C SER A 22 -36.82 -32.95 8.44
N PHE A 23 -35.56 -32.52 8.34
CA PHE A 23 -34.60 -33.03 7.34
C PHE A 23 -33.56 -34.03 7.90
N LEU A 24 -33.57 -34.28 9.22
CA LEU A 24 -32.58 -35.13 9.89
C LEU A 24 -33.17 -36.44 10.45
N GLY A 25 -34.39 -36.81 10.05
CA GLY A 25 -35.17 -37.90 10.67
C GLY A 25 -35.27 -39.22 9.91
N THR A 26 -34.77 -39.34 8.67
CA THR A 26 -35.04 -40.54 7.86
C THR A 26 -33.89 -40.83 6.90
N GLY A 27 -33.13 -41.89 7.19
CA GLY A 27 -32.07 -42.38 6.30
C GLY A 27 -30.93 -43.14 6.98
N ALA A 28 -31.15 -43.71 8.17
CA ALA A 28 -30.32 -44.80 8.67
C ALA A 28 -31.15 -46.09 8.55
N VAL A 29 -30.52 -47.16 8.07
CA VAL A 29 -30.92 -48.58 8.01
C VAL A 29 -31.13 -49.13 6.59
N THR A 30 -30.42 -50.24 6.34
CA THR A 30 -30.32 -51.14 5.15
C THR A 30 -29.31 -50.74 4.06
N GLY A 31 -28.32 -51.56 3.68
CA GLY A 31 -27.97 -52.92 4.09
C GLY A 31 -26.60 -53.32 3.54
N ALA A 32 -25.96 -54.23 4.26
CA ALA A 32 -24.70 -54.85 3.89
C ALA A 32 -24.89 -55.95 2.82
N VAL A 33 -23.75 -56.33 2.21
CA VAL A 33 -23.44 -57.56 1.44
C VAL A 33 -23.52 -57.45 -0.09
N LEU A 34 -22.36 -57.26 -0.73
CA LEU A 34 -21.78 -58.27 -1.62
C LEU A 34 -20.26 -58.04 -1.79
N ALA A 35 -19.47 -59.08 -1.51
CA ALA A 35 -18.03 -59.13 -1.72
C ALA A 35 -17.70 -59.67 -3.12
N GLY A 36 -16.67 -59.11 -3.77
CA GLY A 36 -16.09 -59.64 -5.01
C GLY A 36 -14.78 -58.91 -5.34
N ALA A 37 -13.67 -59.63 -5.28
CA ALA A 37 -12.29 -59.13 -5.28
C ALA A 37 -11.77 -58.67 -6.66
N THR A 38 -11.00 -57.57 -6.68
CA THR A 38 -9.76 -57.42 -7.49
C THR A 38 -8.90 -56.28 -6.95
N ALA A 39 -7.60 -56.54 -6.85
CA ALA A 39 -6.56 -55.67 -6.32
C ALA A 39 -6.32 -54.37 -7.12
N LEU A 40 -6.13 -53.25 -6.43
CA LEU A 40 -4.98 -52.33 -6.53
C LEU A 40 -5.20 -51.14 -5.57
N GLY A 41 -4.18 -50.81 -4.78
CA GLY A 41 -4.24 -49.78 -3.76
C GLY A 41 -4.47 -48.38 -4.32
N ALA A 42 -5.64 -47.82 -4.05
CA ALA A 42 -5.93 -46.40 -4.03
C ALA A 42 -6.67 -46.12 -2.72
N GLY A 43 -6.10 -45.29 -1.86
CA GLY A 43 -6.72 -44.91 -0.59
C GLY A 43 -8.03 -44.15 -0.86
N THR A 44 -9.17 -44.83 -0.76
CA THR A 44 -10.48 -44.20 -0.79
C THR A 44 -10.67 -43.43 0.51
N PHE A 45 -10.50 -42.11 0.47
CA PHE A 45 -10.93 -41.22 1.54
C PHE A 45 -12.43 -41.44 1.79
N THR A 46 -12.79 -41.84 3.02
CA THR A 46 -14.19 -42.01 3.42
C THR A 46 -14.91 -40.67 3.35
N ARG A 47 -16.23 -40.68 3.08
CA ARG A 47 -17.07 -39.46 3.08
C ARG A 47 -16.98 -38.69 4.41
N GLU A 48 -16.68 -39.39 5.50
CA GLU A 48 -16.45 -38.83 6.84
C GLU A 48 -15.09 -38.13 6.96
N SER A 49 -14.02 -38.65 6.31
CA SER A 49 -12.73 -37.95 6.23
C SER A 49 -12.80 -36.70 5.36
N TRP A 50 -13.60 -36.72 4.28
CA TRP A 50 -13.94 -35.53 3.49
C TRP A 50 -14.77 -34.51 4.27
N ALA A 51 -15.76 -34.97 5.04
CA ALA A 51 -16.57 -34.09 5.89
C ALA A 51 -15.77 -33.51 7.07
N ALA A 52 -14.77 -34.22 7.58
CA ALA A 52 -13.86 -33.76 8.63
C ALA A 52 -12.86 -32.72 8.09
N ALA A 53 -12.21 -32.99 6.96
CA ALA A 53 -11.31 -32.03 6.28
C ALA A 53 -12.07 -30.76 5.83
N ALA A 54 -13.32 -30.91 5.35
CA ALA A 54 -14.17 -29.77 5.00
C ALA A 54 -14.74 -29.01 6.23
N LYS A 55 -14.72 -29.60 7.43
CA LYS A 55 -15.06 -28.93 8.70
C LYS A 55 -13.86 -28.21 9.31
N GLU A 56 -12.65 -28.74 9.12
CA GLU A 56 -11.38 -28.13 9.56
C GLU A 56 -10.99 -26.91 8.69
N ALA A 57 -11.32 -26.92 7.39
CA ALA A 57 -11.03 -25.83 6.45
C ALA A 57 -12.07 -24.69 6.45
N LYS A 58 -12.60 -24.31 7.62
CA LYS A 58 -13.31 -23.02 7.75
C LYS A 58 -12.45 -22.07 8.55
N SER A 59 -11.76 -21.18 7.85
CA SER A 59 -11.05 -20.07 8.48
C SER A 59 -12.00 -19.34 9.44
N LYS A 60 -11.52 -18.96 10.63
CA LYS A 60 -12.30 -18.10 11.55
C LYS A 60 -12.48 -16.74 10.88
N ILE A 61 -13.64 -16.51 10.25
CA ILE A 61 -13.95 -15.23 9.58
C ILE A 61 -14.20 -14.11 10.60
N HIS A 62 -14.74 -14.45 11.77
CA HIS A 62 -15.09 -13.49 12.81
C HIS A 62 -14.06 -13.49 13.94
N VAL A 63 -13.71 -12.30 14.40
CA VAL A 63 -12.85 -12.08 15.58
C VAL A 63 -13.68 -11.41 16.67
N GLY A 64 -14.08 -12.19 17.67
CA GLY A 64 -14.93 -11.72 18.76
C GLY A 64 -14.20 -10.83 19.78
N PRO A 65 -14.92 -10.23 20.73
CA PRO A 65 -14.30 -9.49 21.84
C PRO A 65 -13.30 -10.36 22.62
N GLY A 66 -12.07 -9.88 22.77
CA GLY A 66 -10.97 -10.60 23.44
C GLY A 66 -10.16 -11.53 22.54
N GLU A 67 -10.60 -11.79 21.30
CA GLU A 67 -9.79 -12.45 20.28
C GLU A 67 -8.94 -11.42 19.50
N LEU A 68 -7.90 -11.91 18.82
CA LEU A 68 -6.98 -11.09 18.03
C LEU A 68 -6.96 -11.57 16.58
N ASP A 69 -6.79 -10.62 15.67
CA ASP A 69 -6.57 -10.88 14.25
C ASP A 69 -5.28 -11.69 14.01
N GLU A 70 -5.25 -12.44 12.91
CA GLU A 70 -4.13 -13.32 12.54
C GLU A 70 -3.06 -12.59 11.71
N TYR A 71 -3.48 -11.57 10.97
CA TYR A 71 -2.62 -10.78 10.10
C TYR A 71 -2.83 -9.29 10.38
N TYR A 72 -1.75 -8.54 10.20
CA TYR A 72 -1.86 -7.14 9.86
C TYR A 72 -2.12 -7.06 8.36
N GLY A 73 -2.90 -6.06 7.94
CA GLY A 73 -2.67 -5.56 6.60
C GLY A 73 -2.53 -4.05 6.57
N PHE A 74 -1.74 -3.60 5.61
CA PHE A 74 -1.39 -2.21 5.43
C PHE A 74 -2.00 -1.74 4.13
N TRP A 75 -2.92 -0.80 4.25
CA TRP A 75 -3.71 -0.26 3.16
C TRP A 75 -3.16 1.07 2.71
N SER A 76 -3.20 1.29 1.39
CA SER A 76 -3.13 2.64 0.87
C SER A 76 -4.29 3.47 1.40
N GLY A 77 -4.03 4.71 1.80
CA GLY A 77 -5.06 5.70 2.06
C GLY A 77 -5.68 6.30 0.80
N GLY A 78 -5.18 5.91 -0.39
CA GLY A 78 -5.56 6.48 -1.67
C GLY A 78 -5.33 7.99 -1.72
N HIS A 79 -6.31 8.72 -2.24
CA HIS A 79 -6.26 10.17 -2.39
C HIS A 79 -6.24 10.93 -1.06
N GLN A 80 -6.51 10.24 0.06
CA GLN A 80 -6.45 10.86 1.37
C GLN A 80 -4.99 11.11 1.80
N GLY A 81 -4.04 10.27 1.37
CA GLY A 81 -2.60 10.48 1.59
C GLY A 81 -1.99 9.82 2.83
N GLU A 82 -2.73 8.99 3.57
CA GLU A 82 -2.22 8.21 4.71
C GLU A 82 -1.89 6.74 4.34
N VAL A 83 -1.44 5.97 5.33
CA VAL A 83 -1.46 4.50 5.34
C VAL A 83 -2.36 4.02 6.48
N ARG A 84 -3.13 2.96 6.26
CA ARG A 84 -4.03 2.40 7.28
C ARG A 84 -3.55 1.02 7.70
N VAL A 85 -3.64 0.71 8.99
CA VAL A 85 -3.32 -0.62 9.53
C VAL A 85 -4.63 -1.30 9.89
N LEU A 86 -4.91 -2.44 9.29
CA LEU A 86 -6.10 -3.25 9.52
C LEU A 86 -5.74 -4.57 10.19
N GLY A 87 -6.70 -5.12 10.95
CA GLY A 87 -6.68 -6.51 11.40
C GLY A 87 -7.42 -7.41 10.41
N VAL A 88 -6.81 -8.53 10.01
CA VAL A 88 -7.44 -9.53 9.13
C VAL A 88 -7.52 -10.86 9.90
N PRO A 89 -8.71 -11.52 9.93
CA PRO A 89 -9.84 -11.36 9.01
C PRO A 89 -10.98 -10.44 9.47
N SER A 90 -10.85 -9.70 10.57
CA SER A 90 -11.95 -8.84 11.02
C SER A 90 -12.22 -7.63 10.11
N MET A 91 -11.24 -7.23 9.30
CA MET A 91 -11.24 -6.06 8.43
C MET A 91 -11.40 -4.72 9.16
N ARG A 92 -11.13 -4.69 10.46
CA ARG A 92 -11.20 -3.48 11.28
C ARG A 92 -9.94 -2.65 11.11
N GLU A 93 -10.09 -1.34 10.93
CA GLU A 93 -8.99 -0.38 11.02
C GLU A 93 -8.52 -0.27 12.48
N LEU A 94 -7.24 -0.57 12.71
CA LEU A 94 -6.57 -0.51 14.01
C LEU A 94 -5.84 0.82 14.21
N MET A 95 -5.29 1.41 13.14
CA MET A 95 -4.49 2.63 13.20
C MET A 95 -4.46 3.35 11.85
N ARG A 96 -4.27 4.67 11.90
CA ARG A 96 -3.90 5.50 10.74
C ARG A 96 -2.50 6.05 10.94
N ILE A 97 -1.66 5.88 9.92
CA ILE A 97 -0.30 6.38 9.88
C ILE A 97 -0.30 7.56 8.91
N PRO A 98 -0.23 8.81 9.38
CA PRO A 98 -0.16 9.95 8.49
C PRO A 98 1.17 9.98 7.74
N VAL A 99 1.12 10.33 6.45
CA VAL A 99 2.28 10.32 5.55
C VAL A 99 2.33 11.61 4.74
N PHE A 100 1.38 11.80 3.83
CA PHE A 100 1.33 12.96 2.94
C PHE A 100 0.17 13.90 3.27
N ASN A 101 -0.82 13.41 4.03
CA ASN A 101 -1.88 14.22 4.61
C ASN A 101 -1.37 15.07 5.77
N VAL A 102 -2.10 16.13 6.11
CA VAL A 102 -1.94 16.83 7.39
C VAL A 102 -2.91 16.19 8.39
N ASP A 103 -2.39 15.63 9.47
CA ASP A 103 -3.21 14.98 10.49
C ASP A 103 -3.36 15.85 11.72
N SER A 104 -4.61 16.23 12.01
CA SER A 104 -4.95 17.05 13.17
C SER A 104 -4.78 16.32 14.49
N ALA A 105 -4.90 14.98 14.53
CA ALA A 105 -4.85 14.21 15.77
C ALA A 105 -3.42 14.15 16.31
N THR A 106 -2.47 13.75 15.47
CA THR A 106 -1.05 13.63 15.86
C THR A 106 -0.24 14.89 15.63
N GLY A 107 -0.75 15.81 14.82
CA GLY A 107 -0.02 17.00 14.39
C GLY A 107 0.99 16.73 13.29
N TRP A 108 0.94 15.58 12.62
CA TRP A 108 1.78 15.34 11.43
C TRP A 108 1.49 16.38 10.34
N GLY A 109 2.54 17.00 9.80
CA GLY A 109 2.47 18.16 8.91
C GLY A 109 2.41 19.50 9.65
N LEU A 110 2.20 19.50 10.98
CA LEU A 110 2.19 20.69 11.83
C LEU A 110 3.43 20.78 12.74
N THR A 111 3.82 19.66 13.35
CA THR A 111 4.98 19.54 14.24
C THR A 111 6.29 19.82 13.53
N ASN A 112 7.29 20.28 14.28
CA ASN A 112 8.62 20.52 13.74
C ASN A 112 9.28 19.20 13.29
N GLU A 113 9.04 18.10 14.00
CA GLU A 113 9.59 16.78 13.68
C GLU A 113 9.06 16.25 12.35
N SER A 114 7.75 16.33 12.12
CA SER A 114 7.13 15.88 10.86
C SER A 114 7.48 16.81 9.68
N LYS A 115 7.47 18.13 9.88
CA LYS A 115 7.90 19.10 8.85
C LYS A 115 9.35 18.90 8.42
N ARG A 116 10.23 18.53 9.37
CA ARG A 116 11.61 18.15 9.05
C ARG A 116 11.66 16.91 8.15
N ILE A 117 10.87 15.88 8.46
CA ILE A 117 10.83 14.64 7.66
C ILE A 117 10.27 14.91 6.26
N LEU A 118 9.23 15.74 6.15
CA LEU A 118 8.64 16.17 4.88
C LEU A 118 9.59 17.05 4.05
N GLY A 119 10.55 17.74 4.70
CA GLY A 119 11.48 18.65 4.05
C GLY A 119 10.75 19.76 3.28
N ASP A 120 11.23 20.06 2.07
CA ASP A 120 10.61 21.07 1.19
C ASP A 120 9.16 20.72 0.79
N SER A 121 8.74 19.46 0.94
CA SER A 121 7.40 19.01 0.64
C SER A 121 6.38 19.30 1.75
N ALA A 122 6.81 19.83 2.90
CA ALA A 122 5.93 20.20 4.02
C ALA A 122 4.90 21.29 3.67
N LYS A 123 5.09 21.99 2.55
CA LYS A 123 4.14 22.97 2.00
C LYS A 123 2.89 22.33 1.38
N TYR A 124 2.96 21.06 0.97
CA TYR A 124 1.83 20.34 0.39
C TYR A 124 0.94 19.80 1.51
N GLN A 125 -0.37 19.90 1.30
CA GLN A 125 -1.38 19.43 2.26
C GLN A 125 -2.13 18.19 1.77
N ASN A 126 -1.69 17.63 0.63
CA ASN A 126 -2.26 16.46 -0.01
C ASN A 126 -1.18 15.43 -0.35
N GLY A 127 -1.64 14.22 -0.65
CA GLY A 127 -0.91 13.19 -1.38
C GLY A 127 -1.90 12.21 -1.99
N ASP A 128 -1.38 11.30 -2.81
CA ASP A 128 -2.17 10.28 -3.48
C ASP A 128 -1.41 8.95 -3.45
N CYS A 129 -1.68 8.18 -2.39
CA CYS A 129 -1.01 6.94 -2.08
C CYS A 129 -1.53 5.79 -2.95
N HIS A 130 -0.66 4.90 -3.44
CA HIS A 130 -1.13 3.72 -4.18
C HIS A 130 -0.62 2.39 -3.61
N HIS A 131 0.70 2.23 -3.47
CA HIS A 131 1.35 0.92 -3.37
C HIS A 131 2.15 0.77 -2.07
N PRO A 132 1.53 0.29 -0.96
CA PRO A 132 2.23 -0.05 0.28
C PRO A 132 2.93 -1.40 0.18
N HIS A 133 4.25 -1.44 0.40
CA HIS A 133 5.01 -2.70 0.40
C HIS A 133 6.00 -2.80 1.57
N ILE A 134 6.15 -4.01 2.13
CA ILE A 134 6.96 -4.29 3.31
C ILE A 134 8.33 -4.83 2.89
N SER A 135 9.40 -4.33 3.53
CA SER A 135 10.77 -4.81 3.30
C SER A 135 10.91 -6.32 3.49
N MET A 136 11.80 -6.90 2.69
CA MET A 136 12.03 -8.33 2.63
C MET A 136 13.49 -8.69 2.87
N THR A 137 13.70 -9.87 3.42
CA THR A 137 14.97 -10.58 3.44
C THR A 137 14.73 -12.01 2.96
N ASP A 138 15.55 -12.47 2.01
CA ASP A 138 15.41 -13.79 1.36
C ASP A 138 13.99 -14.07 0.83
N GLY A 139 13.37 -13.05 0.24
CA GLY A 139 12.02 -13.14 -0.32
C GLY A 139 10.91 -13.30 0.71
N LYS A 140 11.14 -12.94 1.97
CA LYS A 140 10.17 -12.98 3.09
C LYS A 140 10.10 -11.64 3.78
N TYR A 141 8.92 -11.23 4.24
CA TYR A 141 8.78 -9.99 4.99
C TYR A 141 9.61 -10.04 6.28
N ASP A 142 10.42 -9.00 6.50
CA ASP A 142 11.26 -8.85 7.70
C ASP A 142 10.63 -7.92 8.75
N GLY A 143 9.52 -7.25 8.41
CA GLY A 143 8.77 -6.40 9.32
C GLY A 143 9.50 -5.12 9.76
N LYS A 144 10.54 -4.70 9.04
CA LYS A 144 11.33 -3.52 9.40
C LYS A 144 10.70 -2.22 8.90
N TYR A 145 10.42 -2.14 7.61
CA TYR A 145 9.88 -0.96 6.96
C TYR A 145 8.69 -1.28 6.08
N LEU A 146 7.83 -0.29 5.91
CA LEU A 146 6.87 -0.22 4.82
C LEU A 146 7.19 1.00 3.96
N PHE A 147 7.10 0.87 2.65
CA PHE A 147 7.29 1.96 1.70
C PHE A 147 5.98 2.24 0.98
N ILE A 148 5.75 3.51 0.64
CA ILE A 148 4.57 3.93 -0.13
C ILE A 148 4.90 5.12 -1.02
N ASN A 149 4.29 5.18 -2.19
CA ASN A 149 4.42 6.30 -3.13
C ASN A 149 3.41 7.42 -2.86
N ASP A 150 3.70 8.59 -3.43
CA ASP A 150 2.75 9.67 -3.66
C ASP A 150 2.76 10.05 -5.13
N LYS A 151 1.65 9.76 -5.81
CA LYS A 151 1.45 10.09 -7.23
C LYS A 151 1.24 11.59 -7.43
N ALA A 152 0.61 12.30 -6.50
CA ALA A 152 0.27 13.71 -6.68
C ALA A 152 1.50 14.61 -6.72
N ASN A 153 2.47 14.40 -5.81
CA ASN A 153 3.64 15.27 -5.69
C ASN A 153 4.98 14.53 -5.89
N SER A 154 4.96 13.36 -6.51
CA SER A 154 6.15 12.59 -6.93
C SER A 154 7.11 12.24 -5.80
N ARG A 155 6.57 11.69 -4.70
CA ARG A 155 7.34 11.33 -3.50
C ARG A 155 7.32 9.83 -3.25
N VAL A 156 8.28 9.37 -2.47
CA VAL A 156 8.29 8.05 -1.83
C VAL A 156 8.54 8.26 -0.34
N ALA A 157 7.76 7.57 0.49
CA ALA A 157 7.86 7.60 1.93
C ALA A 157 8.26 6.23 2.48
N ARG A 158 8.97 6.25 3.61
CA ARG A 158 9.25 5.08 4.44
C ARG A 158 8.55 5.23 5.78
N ILE A 159 7.91 4.15 6.21
CA ILE A 159 7.29 3.96 7.51
C ILE A 159 8.11 2.92 8.26
N ARG A 160 8.49 3.27 9.48
CA ARG A 160 9.09 2.36 10.43
C ARG A 160 8.00 1.55 11.12
N LEU A 161 8.02 0.23 10.94
CA LEU A 161 6.97 -0.67 11.45
C LEU A 161 7.09 -0.93 12.96
N ASP A 162 8.23 -0.61 13.57
CA ASP A 162 8.42 -0.71 15.01
C ASP A 162 7.66 0.40 15.78
N ILE A 163 7.55 1.60 15.21
CA ILE A 163 6.83 2.75 15.80
C ILE A 163 5.55 3.14 15.05
N MET A 164 5.28 2.52 13.89
CA MET A 164 4.15 2.83 13.01
C MET A 164 4.05 4.32 12.63
N LYS A 165 5.19 4.92 12.26
CA LYS A 165 5.29 6.32 11.81
C LYS A 165 6.16 6.44 10.57
N CYS A 166 5.81 7.38 9.69
CA CYS A 166 6.68 7.79 8.60
C CYS A 166 7.95 8.44 9.16
N ASP A 167 9.12 7.95 8.77
CA ASP A 167 10.42 8.43 9.29
C ASP A 167 11.28 9.10 8.22
N LYS A 168 10.97 8.88 6.94
CA LYS A 168 11.67 9.45 5.78
C LYS A 168 10.71 9.70 4.63
N ILE A 169 10.90 10.82 3.94
CA ILE A 169 10.25 11.15 2.66
C ILE A 169 11.32 11.66 1.70
N LEU A 170 11.22 11.24 0.44
CA LEU A 170 12.06 11.66 -0.67
C LEU A 170 11.17 12.12 -1.82
N THR A 171 11.38 13.36 -2.29
CA THR A 171 10.86 13.79 -3.60
C THR A 171 11.79 13.26 -4.68
N VAL A 172 11.27 12.49 -5.62
CA VAL A 172 12.08 11.92 -6.71
C VAL A 172 12.38 13.04 -7.72
N PRO A 173 13.67 13.31 -8.03
CA PRO A 173 14.01 14.42 -8.92
C PRO A 173 13.73 14.08 -10.38
N ASN A 174 13.47 15.12 -11.18
CA ASN A 174 13.35 15.05 -12.65
C ASN A 174 12.25 14.12 -13.15
N VAL A 175 11.16 13.97 -12.41
CA VAL A 175 10.03 13.12 -12.79
C VAL A 175 8.70 13.74 -12.39
N GLN A 176 7.60 13.20 -12.94
CA GLN A 176 6.24 13.49 -12.49
C GLN A 176 5.47 12.18 -12.28
N ALA A 177 4.69 12.17 -11.20
CA ALA A 177 3.75 11.13 -10.80
C ALA A 177 4.41 9.77 -10.51
N ILE A 178 4.86 9.57 -9.27
CA ILE A 178 5.30 8.23 -8.84
C ILE A 178 4.06 7.34 -8.66
N HIS A 179 3.89 6.35 -9.52
CA HIS A 179 2.76 5.42 -9.49
C HIS A 179 3.18 4.04 -8.97
N GLY A 180 3.53 3.10 -9.86
CA GLY A 180 3.98 1.76 -9.48
C GLY A 180 5.16 1.78 -8.53
N LEU A 181 5.06 1.08 -7.40
CA LEU A 181 6.16 0.92 -6.46
C LEU A 181 6.19 -0.52 -5.97
N ARG A 182 7.38 -1.16 -6.00
CA ARG A 182 7.64 -2.47 -5.42
C ARG A 182 9.05 -2.54 -4.87
N LEU A 183 9.35 -3.63 -4.17
CA LEU A 183 10.59 -3.82 -3.45
C LEU A 183 11.40 -4.94 -4.05
N GLN A 184 12.73 -4.76 -4.06
CA GLN A 184 13.63 -5.88 -4.27
C GLN A 184 13.39 -6.95 -3.20
N LYS A 185 13.24 -8.21 -3.65
CA LYS A 185 12.89 -9.34 -2.77
C LYS A 185 14.12 -10.07 -2.21
N VAL A 186 15.15 -10.24 -3.05
CA VAL A 186 16.36 -11.05 -2.79
C VAL A 186 17.62 -10.26 -3.16
N PRO A 187 18.73 -10.38 -2.40
CA PRO A 187 18.85 -11.11 -1.12
C PRO A 187 18.12 -10.43 0.04
N TYR A 188 17.83 -9.14 -0.10
CA TYR A 188 16.98 -8.34 0.78
C TYR A 188 16.54 -7.10 0.02
N THR A 189 15.65 -6.29 0.60
CA THR A 189 15.24 -4.98 0.05
C THR A 189 16.38 -3.98 0.16
N LYS A 190 17.33 -4.06 -0.76
CA LYS A 190 18.35 -3.04 -0.98
C LYS A 190 17.76 -1.84 -1.70
N TYR A 191 16.92 -2.08 -2.71
CA TYR A 191 16.26 -1.05 -3.49
C TYR A 191 14.74 -1.07 -3.35
N VAL A 192 14.17 0.13 -3.27
CA VAL A 192 12.78 0.43 -3.61
C VAL A 192 12.75 0.81 -5.10
N PHE A 193 11.91 0.15 -5.88
CA PHE A 193 11.72 0.45 -7.29
C PHE A 193 10.41 1.21 -7.49
N ALA A 194 10.49 2.36 -8.16
CA ALA A 194 9.36 3.25 -8.32
C ALA A 194 9.27 3.79 -9.77
N ASN A 195 8.09 3.74 -10.35
CA ASN A 195 7.80 4.20 -11.70
C ASN A 195 7.31 5.65 -11.67
N ALA A 196 7.94 6.52 -12.47
CA ALA A 196 7.33 7.79 -12.82
C ALA A 196 6.43 7.59 -14.05
N GLU A 197 5.16 7.96 -13.93
CA GLU A 197 4.15 7.59 -14.93
C GLU A 197 4.11 8.54 -16.12
N PHE A 198 4.42 9.82 -15.93
CA PHE A 198 4.22 10.84 -16.97
C PHE A 198 5.53 11.20 -17.67
N VAL A 199 5.46 11.23 -19.01
CA VAL A 199 6.54 11.69 -19.89
C VAL A 199 6.66 13.21 -19.77
N ILE A 200 7.88 13.72 -19.53
CA ILE A 200 8.17 15.15 -19.44
C ILE A 200 9.45 15.52 -20.22
N PRO A 201 9.61 16.78 -20.64
CA PRO A 201 10.87 17.29 -21.20
C PRO A 201 12.03 17.32 -20.19
N HIS A 202 13.26 17.20 -20.68
CA HIS A 202 14.48 17.36 -19.88
C HIS A 202 15.50 18.25 -20.63
N PRO A 203 15.71 19.51 -20.19
CA PRO A 203 15.07 20.18 -19.06
C PRO A 203 13.57 20.48 -19.29
N ASN A 204 12.80 20.56 -18.19
CA ASN A 204 11.39 20.97 -18.21
C ASN A 204 11.24 22.46 -17.84
N ASP A 205 11.78 23.34 -18.69
CA ASP A 205 11.89 24.78 -18.45
C ASP A 205 10.92 25.63 -19.30
N GLY A 206 10.05 24.98 -20.08
CA GLY A 206 9.07 25.62 -20.94
C GLY A 206 9.56 25.95 -22.35
N HIS A 207 10.79 25.57 -22.73
CA HIS A 207 11.26 25.73 -24.12
C HIS A 207 10.64 24.71 -25.09
N THR A 208 10.31 23.51 -24.63
CA THR A 208 9.57 22.51 -25.39
C THR A 208 8.45 21.90 -24.56
N PHE A 209 7.36 21.53 -25.23
CA PHE A 209 6.23 20.77 -24.68
C PHE A 209 5.94 19.52 -25.50
N ASP A 210 6.79 19.21 -26.49
CA ASP A 210 6.58 18.08 -27.38
C ASP A 210 6.98 16.77 -26.69
N LEU A 211 6.01 15.88 -26.47
CA LEU A 211 6.26 14.55 -25.91
C LEU A 211 7.07 13.66 -26.85
N GLN A 212 7.11 13.95 -28.15
CA GLN A 212 7.90 13.21 -29.13
C GLN A 212 9.35 13.68 -29.20
N ASP A 213 9.70 14.79 -28.54
CA ASP A 213 11.09 15.24 -28.48
C ASP A 213 12.00 14.16 -27.88
N LYS A 214 13.22 14.05 -28.40
CA LYS A 214 14.21 13.04 -27.96
C LYS A 214 14.58 13.17 -26.49
N ASN A 215 14.40 14.34 -25.88
CA ASN A 215 14.65 14.59 -24.47
C ASN A 215 13.36 14.62 -23.64
N SER A 216 12.21 14.31 -24.23
CA SER A 216 10.97 14.06 -23.52
C SER A 216 10.84 12.58 -23.19
N PHE A 217 10.93 12.22 -21.92
CA PHE A 217 10.88 10.83 -21.46
C PHE A 217 10.35 10.75 -20.02
N THR A 218 10.14 9.53 -19.54
CA THR A 218 10.02 9.26 -18.10
C THR A 218 11.17 8.37 -17.65
N MET A 219 11.25 8.08 -16.35
CA MET A 219 12.32 7.27 -15.77
C MET A 219 11.81 6.24 -14.76
N PHE A 220 12.42 5.07 -14.79
CA PHE A 220 12.37 4.09 -13.71
C PHE A 220 13.36 4.51 -12.61
N ASN A 221 12.95 4.39 -11.34
CA ASN A 221 13.68 4.96 -10.21
C ASN A 221 14.05 3.87 -9.22
N ALA A 222 15.32 3.83 -8.81
CA ALA A 222 15.80 2.99 -7.70
C ALA A 222 16.23 3.89 -6.53
N ILE A 223 15.69 3.61 -5.35
CA ILE A 223 15.97 4.33 -4.10
C ILE A 223 16.61 3.33 -3.14
N ASP A 224 17.71 3.72 -2.49
CA ASP A 224 18.32 2.94 -1.42
C ASP A 224 17.36 2.89 -0.21
N ALA A 225 16.88 1.70 0.14
CA ALA A 225 15.82 1.51 1.13
C ALA A 225 16.24 1.92 2.55
N GLU A 226 17.53 1.78 2.89
CA GLU A 226 18.05 2.12 4.22
C GLU A 226 18.35 3.61 4.33
N LYS A 227 18.95 4.20 3.30
CA LYS A 227 19.33 5.61 3.29
C LYS A 227 18.15 6.54 2.96
N MET A 228 17.18 6.04 2.20
CA MET A 228 16.12 6.86 1.57
C MET A 228 16.71 7.98 0.71
N GLU A 229 17.71 7.62 -0.09
CA GLU A 229 18.38 8.45 -1.08
C GLU A 229 18.26 7.79 -2.46
N MET A 230 18.21 8.59 -3.50
CA MET A 230 18.23 8.08 -4.88
C MET A 230 19.51 7.28 -5.13
N ALA A 231 19.37 6.05 -5.62
CA ALA A 231 20.49 5.23 -6.06
C ALA A 231 20.80 5.49 -7.54
N PHE A 232 19.80 5.37 -8.40
CA PHE A 232 19.91 5.66 -9.84
C PHE A 232 18.54 5.81 -10.50
N GLN A 233 18.56 6.31 -11.74
CA GLN A 233 17.40 6.36 -12.64
C GLN A 233 17.74 5.73 -14.00
N VAL A 234 16.73 5.17 -14.67
CA VAL A 234 16.84 4.59 -16.02
C VAL A 234 15.83 5.27 -16.93
N ILE A 235 16.31 5.95 -17.96
CA ILE A 235 15.46 6.51 -19.01
C ILE A 235 14.84 5.37 -19.82
N VAL A 236 13.56 5.45 -20.13
CA VAL A 236 12.84 4.41 -20.90
C VAL A 236 12.09 5.01 -22.08
N ASP A 237 11.77 4.16 -23.05
CA ASP A 237 10.78 4.47 -24.08
C ASP A 237 9.37 4.34 -23.50
N GLY A 238 8.42 5.09 -24.05
CA GLY A 238 7.03 5.13 -23.59
C GLY A 238 6.89 5.67 -22.17
N ASN A 239 5.95 5.12 -21.41
CA ASN A 239 5.71 5.46 -20.02
C ASN A 239 5.87 4.25 -19.09
N LEU A 240 5.56 4.41 -17.79
CA LEU A 240 5.66 3.33 -16.80
C LEU A 240 4.41 3.28 -15.91
N ASP A 241 3.81 2.11 -15.75
CA ASP A 241 2.61 1.88 -14.94
C ASP A 241 2.97 1.20 -13.60
N ASN A 242 2.75 -0.12 -13.47
CA ASN A 242 3.15 -0.93 -12.31
C ASN A 242 4.55 -1.53 -12.49
N SER A 243 5.16 -1.96 -11.38
CA SER A 243 6.46 -2.64 -11.35
C SER A 243 6.44 -3.82 -10.40
N ASP A 244 7.35 -4.80 -10.57
CA ASP A 244 7.68 -5.83 -9.57
C ASP A 244 9.13 -6.32 -9.79
N ALA A 245 9.65 -7.10 -8.83
CA ALA A 245 11.02 -7.64 -8.85
C ALA A 245 11.03 -9.17 -8.80
N ASP A 246 12.10 -9.77 -9.30
CA ASP A 246 12.33 -11.20 -9.24
C ASP A 246 12.77 -11.69 -7.84
N TYR A 247 12.97 -12.99 -7.70
CA TYR A 247 13.51 -13.64 -6.49
C TYR A 247 15.02 -13.89 -6.57
N THR A 248 15.77 -13.08 -7.33
CA THR A 248 17.24 -13.20 -7.43
C THR A 248 17.97 -11.88 -7.18
N GLY A 249 17.27 -10.75 -7.28
CA GLY A 249 17.83 -9.41 -7.26
C GLY A 249 18.40 -8.97 -8.61
N LYS A 250 18.25 -9.79 -9.66
CA LYS A 250 18.84 -9.53 -10.98
C LYS A 250 17.92 -8.71 -11.86
N TYR A 251 16.62 -9.00 -11.83
CA TYR A 251 15.64 -8.38 -12.70
C TYR A 251 14.54 -7.68 -11.92
N ALA A 252 14.24 -6.46 -12.37
CA ALA A 252 12.95 -5.80 -12.13
C ALA A 252 12.25 -5.64 -13.48
N ALA A 253 10.94 -5.44 -13.46
CA ALA A 253 10.17 -5.17 -14.66
C ALA A 253 9.08 -4.13 -14.38
N SER A 254 8.62 -3.45 -15.44
CA SER A 254 7.51 -2.51 -15.39
C SER A 254 6.63 -2.62 -16.64
N THR A 255 5.32 -2.48 -16.47
CA THR A 255 4.36 -2.31 -17.58
C THR A 255 4.41 -0.90 -18.13
N CYS A 256 4.05 -0.76 -19.41
CA CYS A 256 3.90 0.52 -20.11
C CYS A 256 2.56 0.49 -20.83
N TYR A 257 1.77 1.57 -20.71
CA TYR A 257 0.50 1.68 -21.41
C TYR A 257 0.49 2.76 -22.50
N ASN A 258 1.53 3.59 -22.58
CA ASN A 258 1.63 4.69 -23.52
C ASN A 258 2.96 4.57 -24.26
N SER A 259 3.14 3.44 -24.95
CA SER A 259 4.28 3.24 -25.85
C SER A 259 4.33 4.27 -26.97
N GLU A 260 3.19 4.89 -27.28
CA GLU A 260 2.98 5.91 -28.30
C GLU A 260 3.51 7.29 -27.91
N LYS A 261 3.74 7.54 -26.62
CA LYS A 261 4.01 8.88 -26.06
C LYS A 261 2.96 9.92 -26.51
N ALA A 262 1.70 9.49 -26.54
CA ALA A 262 0.57 10.35 -26.84
C ALA A 262 0.13 11.14 -25.60
N TYR A 263 -0.65 12.20 -25.82
CA TYR A 263 -1.20 13.06 -24.75
C TYR A 263 -2.73 12.98 -24.65
N ASP A 264 -3.38 12.23 -25.55
CA ASP A 264 -4.83 12.03 -25.58
C ASP A 264 -5.19 10.54 -25.52
N LEU A 265 -6.39 10.23 -25.04
CA LEU A 265 -6.87 8.86 -24.82
C LEU A 265 -6.79 8.00 -26.08
N GLY A 266 -7.23 8.53 -27.23
CA GLY A 266 -7.23 7.78 -28.49
C GLY A 266 -5.82 7.45 -28.96
N GLY A 267 -4.91 8.42 -28.84
CA GLY A 267 -3.50 8.25 -29.15
C GLY A 267 -2.80 7.22 -28.26
N MET A 268 -3.10 7.21 -26.95
CA MET A 268 -2.52 6.25 -25.99
C MET A 268 -3.01 4.81 -26.21
N MET A 269 -4.08 4.59 -26.98
CA MET A 269 -4.67 3.26 -27.22
C MET A 269 -4.41 2.75 -28.65
N ARG A 270 -3.51 3.38 -29.40
CA ARG A 270 -3.36 3.14 -30.84
C ARG A 270 -2.68 1.81 -31.11
N ASN A 271 -1.61 1.49 -30.39
CA ASN A 271 -0.82 0.30 -30.61
C ASN A 271 -1.55 -0.92 -30.01
N GLU A 272 -1.63 -2.02 -30.76
CA GLU A 272 -2.25 -3.26 -30.25
C GLU A 272 -1.42 -3.95 -29.16
N ARG A 273 -0.14 -3.60 -29.08
CA ARG A 273 0.77 -4.05 -28.03
C ARG A 273 1.64 -2.88 -27.60
N ASP A 274 1.67 -2.66 -26.30
CA ASP A 274 2.73 -1.94 -25.63
C ASP A 274 3.80 -2.95 -25.21
N TRP A 275 4.33 -2.84 -24.00
CA TRP A 275 5.33 -3.76 -23.49
C TRP A 275 5.35 -3.87 -21.98
N VAL A 276 6.05 -4.91 -21.54
CA VAL A 276 6.77 -4.90 -20.27
C VAL A 276 8.24 -4.57 -20.58
N VAL A 277 8.78 -3.55 -19.93
CA VAL A 277 10.22 -3.28 -19.92
C VAL A 277 10.86 -4.02 -18.76
N VAL A 278 11.91 -4.80 -19.03
CA VAL A 278 12.69 -5.52 -18.02
C VAL A 278 14.02 -4.82 -17.82
N PHE A 279 14.46 -4.67 -16.58
CA PHE A 279 15.70 -3.99 -16.17
C PHE A 279 16.71 -5.00 -15.62
N ASN A 280 17.94 -4.98 -16.11
CA ASN A 280 19.04 -5.79 -15.58
C ASN A 280 19.83 -5.00 -14.54
N ILE A 281 19.51 -5.20 -13.26
CA ILE A 281 20.04 -4.41 -12.15
C ILE A 281 21.58 -4.53 -12.05
N PRO A 282 22.20 -5.72 -12.13
CA PRO A 282 23.66 -5.83 -12.09
C PRO A 282 24.38 -5.09 -13.22
N ARG A 283 23.82 -5.05 -14.44
CA ARG A 283 24.42 -4.28 -15.54
C ARG A 283 24.35 -2.78 -15.29
N ILE A 284 23.23 -2.29 -14.73
CA ILE A 284 23.06 -0.88 -14.35
C ILE A 284 24.06 -0.51 -13.25
N GLU A 285 24.16 -1.31 -12.18
CA GLU A 285 25.13 -1.11 -11.11
C GLU A 285 26.58 -1.09 -11.62
N ALA A 286 26.92 -2.00 -12.54
CA ALA A 286 28.24 -2.07 -13.14
C ALA A 286 28.56 -0.83 -14.00
N ALA A 287 27.60 -0.34 -14.78
CA ALA A 287 27.75 0.88 -15.55
C ALA A 287 27.96 2.11 -14.65
N ILE A 288 27.15 2.26 -13.60
CA ILE A 288 27.28 3.36 -12.63
C ILE A 288 28.65 3.31 -11.94
N LYS A 289 29.07 2.13 -11.48
CA LYS A 289 30.40 1.93 -10.87
C LYS A 289 31.55 2.28 -11.82
N ALA A 290 31.35 2.05 -13.13
CA ALA A 290 32.31 2.40 -14.16
C ALA A 290 32.24 3.88 -14.61
N GLY A 291 31.38 4.70 -14.01
CA GLY A 291 31.18 6.10 -14.39
C GLY A 291 30.41 6.30 -15.71
N LYS A 292 29.69 5.28 -16.18
CA LYS A 292 28.90 5.31 -17.43
C LYS A 292 27.46 5.74 -17.14
N PHE A 293 27.29 6.99 -16.77
CA PHE A 293 25.98 7.60 -16.53
C PHE A 293 26.03 9.10 -16.87
N ILE A 294 24.87 9.71 -16.99
CA ILE A 294 24.72 11.16 -17.04
C ILE A 294 24.08 11.66 -15.73
N ASN A 295 24.19 12.95 -15.50
CA ASN A 295 23.37 13.65 -14.52
C ASN A 295 22.42 14.59 -15.27
N LEU A 296 21.20 14.70 -14.79
CA LEU A 296 20.25 15.69 -15.27
C LEU A 296 20.33 16.95 -14.39
N ASP A 297 19.94 18.09 -14.95
CA ASP A 297 20.10 19.40 -14.32
C ASP A 297 19.60 19.43 -12.87
N GLY A 298 20.40 20.06 -12.00
CA GLY A 298 20.08 20.20 -10.58
C GLY A 298 20.17 18.92 -9.74
N SER A 299 20.53 17.77 -10.33
CA SER A 299 20.56 16.48 -9.63
C SER A 299 21.92 15.77 -9.78
N LYS A 300 22.40 15.15 -8.70
CA LYS A 300 23.61 14.28 -8.71
C LYS A 300 23.27 12.80 -8.92
N VAL A 301 22.00 12.49 -9.15
CA VAL A 301 21.55 11.11 -9.32
C VAL A 301 22.12 10.55 -10.63
N PRO A 302 22.76 9.36 -10.61
CA PRO A 302 23.19 8.68 -11.81
C PRO A 302 22.00 8.28 -12.68
N VAL A 303 22.04 8.67 -13.95
CA VAL A 303 21.01 8.32 -14.93
C VAL A 303 21.64 7.53 -16.07
N VAL A 304 21.10 6.34 -16.37
CA VAL A 304 21.50 5.52 -17.53
C VAL A 304 20.39 5.53 -18.59
N ASP A 305 20.77 5.35 -19.86
CA ASP A 305 19.82 5.33 -20.97
C ASP A 305 19.38 3.89 -21.30
N GLY A 306 18.16 3.55 -20.92
CA GLY A 306 17.51 2.26 -21.17
C GLY A 306 16.62 2.26 -22.42
N ARG A 307 16.69 3.26 -23.29
CA ARG A 307 15.90 3.29 -24.53
C ARG A 307 16.50 2.41 -25.63
N LYS A 308 15.67 2.07 -26.61
CA LYS A 308 16.17 1.56 -27.89
C LYS A 308 16.81 2.70 -28.67
N THR A 309 17.97 2.46 -29.26
CA THR A 309 18.63 3.40 -30.19
C THR A 309 18.79 2.72 -31.54
N ASP A 310 18.25 3.34 -32.61
CA ASP A 310 18.28 2.80 -33.98
C ASP A 310 17.81 1.34 -34.08
N GLY A 311 16.78 0.98 -33.30
CA GLY A 311 16.19 -0.36 -33.26
C GLY A 311 16.96 -1.38 -32.41
N LYS A 312 18.08 -1.00 -31.80
CA LYS A 312 18.88 -1.86 -30.91
C LYS A 312 18.53 -1.60 -29.44
N ASP A 313 18.30 -2.67 -28.68
CA ASP A 313 18.12 -2.60 -27.22
C ASP A 313 19.39 -2.10 -26.52
N SER A 314 19.19 -1.33 -25.44
CA SER A 314 20.25 -0.97 -24.50
C SER A 314 20.81 -2.20 -23.79
N GLU A 315 22.00 -2.11 -23.19
CA GLU A 315 22.53 -3.20 -22.37
C GLU A 315 21.73 -3.40 -21.07
N PHE A 316 20.97 -2.38 -20.64
CA PHE A 316 20.25 -2.32 -19.37
C PHE A 316 18.81 -2.86 -19.44
N THR A 317 18.19 -2.82 -20.62
CA THR A 317 16.74 -3.05 -20.76
C THR A 317 16.39 -3.98 -21.91
N ARG A 318 15.22 -4.65 -21.79
CA ARG A 318 14.57 -5.38 -22.89
C ARG A 318 13.08 -5.06 -22.88
N TYR A 319 12.51 -4.83 -24.05
CA TYR A 319 11.10 -4.48 -24.21
C TYR A 319 10.33 -5.68 -24.80
N ILE A 320 9.49 -6.31 -23.98
CA ILE A 320 8.72 -7.50 -24.34
C ILE A 320 7.31 -7.07 -24.74
N PRO A 321 6.87 -7.24 -26.00
CA PRO A 321 5.56 -6.79 -26.44
C PRO A 321 4.40 -7.49 -25.70
N VAL A 322 3.46 -6.71 -25.15
CA VAL A 322 2.32 -7.19 -24.36
C VAL A 322 1.03 -6.41 -24.73
N PRO A 323 -0.08 -7.09 -25.02
CA PRO A 323 -1.37 -6.45 -25.28
C PRO A 323 -2.15 -6.20 -23.97
N LYS A 324 -2.96 -5.16 -23.85
CA LYS A 324 -2.94 -3.88 -24.57
C LYS A 324 -3.18 -2.79 -23.54
N ASN A 325 -2.31 -1.80 -23.49
CA ASN A 325 -2.22 -0.85 -22.39
C ASN A 325 -2.10 -1.57 -21.02
N PRO A 326 -1.20 -2.57 -20.88
CA PRO A 326 -1.15 -3.43 -19.71
C PRO A 326 -0.96 -2.62 -18.43
N HIS A 327 -1.59 -3.10 -17.35
CA HIS A 327 -1.65 -2.40 -16.07
C HIS A 327 -0.80 -3.10 -15.00
N GLY A 328 -1.38 -4.00 -14.21
CA GLY A 328 -0.66 -4.69 -13.14
C GLY A 328 0.49 -5.54 -13.68
N LEU A 329 1.56 -5.62 -12.90
CA LEU A 329 2.70 -6.49 -13.12
C LEU A 329 3.02 -7.21 -11.82
N ASN A 330 2.99 -8.54 -11.83
CA ASN A 330 3.03 -9.32 -10.61
C ASN A 330 4.00 -10.49 -10.74
N THR A 331 4.92 -10.65 -9.79
CA THR A 331 5.83 -11.80 -9.74
C THR A 331 5.18 -12.97 -9.01
N SER A 332 5.11 -14.15 -9.64
CA SER A 332 4.61 -15.38 -9.00
C SER A 332 5.43 -15.73 -7.76
N SER A 333 4.79 -16.26 -6.71
CA SER A 333 5.45 -16.53 -5.42
C SER A 333 6.54 -17.60 -5.49
N ASP A 334 6.56 -18.42 -6.55
CA ASP A 334 7.62 -19.38 -6.85
C ASP A 334 8.80 -18.77 -7.65
N GLY A 335 8.72 -17.48 -7.96
CA GLY A 335 9.75 -16.72 -8.66
C GLY A 335 9.95 -17.07 -10.13
N LYS A 336 9.04 -17.82 -10.74
CA LYS A 336 9.19 -18.28 -12.14
C LYS A 336 8.70 -17.27 -13.17
N TYR A 337 7.68 -16.47 -12.82
CA TYR A 337 6.98 -15.65 -13.82
C TYR A 337 6.79 -14.21 -13.37
N PHE A 338 6.98 -13.28 -14.30
CA PHE A 338 6.29 -12.00 -14.25
C PHE A 338 4.98 -12.14 -15.04
N ILE A 339 3.87 -11.67 -14.48
CA ILE A 339 2.55 -11.72 -15.11
C ILE A 339 2.05 -10.29 -15.31
N ALA A 340 1.88 -9.89 -16.57
CA ALA A 340 1.34 -8.58 -16.94
C ALA A 340 -0.14 -8.69 -17.29
N ASN A 341 -0.95 -7.76 -16.77
CA ASN A 341 -2.39 -7.78 -16.89
C ASN A 341 -2.84 -6.90 -18.05
N GLY A 342 -3.55 -7.50 -19.02
CA GLY A 342 -3.72 -6.92 -20.34
C GLY A 342 -4.69 -5.75 -20.47
N LYS A 343 -5.39 -5.35 -19.40
CA LYS A 343 -6.36 -4.24 -19.34
C LYS A 343 -7.35 -4.24 -20.51
N LEU A 344 -7.01 -3.57 -21.61
CA LEU A 344 -7.86 -3.49 -22.80
C LEU A 344 -7.89 -4.81 -23.58
N SER A 345 -6.82 -5.60 -23.50
CA SER A 345 -6.82 -6.99 -23.95
C SER A 345 -7.44 -7.87 -22.85
N PRO A 346 -8.33 -8.82 -23.20
CA PRO A 346 -8.97 -9.71 -22.23
C PRO A 346 -8.04 -10.84 -21.73
N THR A 347 -6.74 -10.60 -21.72
CA THR A 347 -5.67 -11.57 -21.45
C THR A 347 -4.76 -11.14 -20.31
N VAL A 348 -3.97 -12.08 -19.80
CA VAL A 348 -2.70 -11.78 -19.10
C VAL A 348 -1.55 -12.37 -19.92
N SER A 349 -0.34 -11.84 -19.76
CA SER A 349 0.86 -12.35 -20.45
C SER A 349 1.89 -12.82 -19.42
N MET A 350 2.29 -14.08 -19.50
CA MET A 350 3.25 -14.70 -18.57
C MET A 350 4.66 -14.73 -19.16
N ILE A 351 5.57 -13.97 -18.58
CA ILE A 351 6.99 -13.89 -18.92
C ILE A 351 7.77 -14.87 -18.03
N ALA A 352 8.50 -15.81 -18.63
CA ALA A 352 9.37 -16.72 -17.87
C ALA A 352 10.68 -16.04 -17.47
N ILE A 353 10.91 -15.89 -16.17
CA ILE A 353 12.07 -15.20 -15.59
C ILE A 353 13.37 -15.95 -15.92
N ASP A 354 13.33 -17.28 -15.96
CA ASP A 354 14.48 -18.13 -16.30
C ASP A 354 15.00 -17.93 -17.74
N ARG A 355 14.19 -17.33 -18.62
CA ARG A 355 14.58 -17.00 -20.01
C ARG A 355 15.19 -15.61 -20.17
N LEU A 356 15.17 -14.78 -19.13
CA LEU A 356 15.66 -13.40 -19.23
C LEU A 356 17.17 -13.33 -19.46
N ASP A 357 17.94 -14.26 -18.93
CA ASP A 357 19.39 -14.34 -19.20
C ASP A 357 19.68 -14.50 -20.69
N ASP A 358 18.98 -15.43 -21.34
CA ASP A 358 19.10 -15.69 -22.77
C ASP A 358 18.61 -14.50 -23.61
N LEU A 359 17.55 -13.82 -23.17
CA LEU A 359 17.05 -12.60 -23.82
C LEU A 359 18.08 -11.46 -23.75
N PHE A 360 18.70 -11.24 -22.60
CA PHE A 360 19.74 -10.21 -22.42
C PHE A 360 21.09 -10.59 -23.03
N ALA A 361 21.28 -11.86 -23.39
CA ALA A 361 22.42 -12.38 -24.14
C ALA A 361 22.15 -12.45 -25.65
N ASP A 362 21.04 -11.88 -26.12
CA ASP A 362 20.62 -11.82 -27.53
C ASP A 362 20.53 -13.21 -28.19
N ARG A 363 20.19 -14.24 -27.40
CA ARG A 363 19.98 -15.62 -27.89
C ARG A 363 18.60 -15.83 -28.51
N PHE A 364 17.63 -14.96 -28.17
CA PHE A 364 16.32 -14.89 -28.81
C PHE A 364 16.29 -13.78 -29.85
N LYS A 365 15.65 -14.06 -31.00
CA LYS A 365 15.48 -13.06 -32.07
C LYS A 365 14.24 -12.20 -31.84
N ASP A 366 13.23 -12.77 -31.20
CA ASP A 366 12.01 -12.09 -30.83
C ASP A 366 11.90 -12.05 -29.29
N PRO A 367 11.80 -10.85 -28.66
CA PRO A 367 11.56 -10.75 -27.23
C PRO A 367 10.31 -11.51 -26.76
N ARG A 368 9.34 -11.79 -27.63
CA ARG A 368 8.17 -12.64 -27.29
C ARG A 368 8.53 -14.08 -26.99
N GLU A 369 9.72 -14.58 -27.31
CA GLU A 369 10.14 -15.94 -26.98
C GLU A 369 10.20 -16.20 -25.46
N VAL A 370 10.22 -15.16 -24.63
CA VAL A 370 10.09 -15.32 -23.17
C VAL A 370 8.64 -15.44 -22.67
N ILE A 371 7.65 -15.18 -23.53
CA ILE A 371 6.23 -15.34 -23.20
C ILE A 371 5.86 -16.82 -23.30
N VAL A 372 5.50 -17.42 -22.15
CA VAL A 372 5.20 -18.85 -22.04
C VAL A 372 3.71 -19.17 -21.94
N ALA A 373 2.88 -18.17 -21.67
CA ALA A 373 1.42 -18.25 -21.78
C ALA A 373 0.81 -16.85 -22.00
N GLU A 374 -0.34 -16.82 -22.66
CA GLU A 374 -1.17 -15.62 -22.81
C GLU A 374 -2.66 -15.99 -22.70
N PRO A 375 -3.13 -16.47 -21.52
CA PRO A 375 -4.49 -16.97 -21.36
C PRO A 375 -5.52 -15.84 -21.47
N GLU A 376 -6.64 -16.14 -22.13
CA GLU A 376 -7.82 -15.28 -22.14
C GLU A 376 -8.64 -15.53 -20.88
N LEU A 377 -8.92 -14.48 -20.13
CA LEU A 377 -9.49 -14.56 -18.79
C LEU A 377 -10.87 -13.90 -18.70
N GLY A 378 -11.10 -12.81 -19.43
CA GLY A 378 -12.33 -12.02 -19.39
C GLY A 378 -12.06 -10.53 -19.58
N LEU A 379 -13.07 -9.69 -19.46
CA LEU A 379 -12.99 -8.28 -19.81
C LEU A 379 -12.35 -7.43 -18.69
N GLY A 380 -11.30 -6.69 -19.03
CA GLY A 380 -10.61 -5.78 -18.13
C GLY A 380 -9.67 -6.42 -17.11
N PRO A 381 -8.72 -7.33 -17.45
CA PRO A 381 -7.75 -7.85 -16.50
C PRO A 381 -6.84 -6.73 -15.95
N LEU A 382 -6.87 -6.44 -14.65
CA LEU A 382 -6.09 -5.34 -14.06
C LEU A 382 -4.94 -5.79 -13.17
N HIS A 383 -5.15 -6.78 -12.30
CA HIS A 383 -4.14 -7.19 -11.31
C HIS A 383 -4.22 -8.69 -11.03
N THR A 384 -3.07 -9.31 -10.72
CA THR A 384 -2.97 -10.74 -10.41
C THR A 384 -2.25 -10.99 -9.08
N THR A 385 -2.77 -11.93 -8.28
CA THR A 385 -2.15 -12.41 -7.02
C THR A 385 -2.14 -13.95 -6.95
N PHE A 386 -1.46 -14.54 -5.96
CA PHE A 386 -1.08 -15.96 -5.94
C PHE A 386 -1.38 -16.64 -4.61
N ASP A 387 -1.76 -17.92 -4.64
CA ASP A 387 -2.05 -18.71 -3.44
C ASP A 387 -0.91 -19.61 -2.94
N GLY A 388 0.24 -19.63 -3.63
CA GLY A 388 1.35 -20.55 -3.32
C GLY A 388 1.10 -22.01 -3.73
N ARG A 389 -0.04 -22.32 -4.36
CA ARG A 389 -0.42 -23.68 -4.82
C ARG A 389 -0.47 -23.79 -6.35
N GLY A 390 0.11 -22.83 -7.04
CA GLY A 390 0.18 -22.77 -8.52
C GLY A 390 -1.03 -22.11 -9.18
N ASN A 391 -1.98 -21.55 -8.41
CA ASN A 391 -3.07 -20.76 -8.97
C ASN A 391 -2.79 -19.26 -8.86
N ALA A 392 -3.31 -18.56 -9.84
CA ALA A 392 -3.36 -17.11 -9.91
C ALA A 392 -4.81 -16.62 -9.84
N TYR A 393 -5.00 -15.43 -9.29
CA TYR A 393 -6.29 -14.78 -9.07
C TYR A 393 -6.24 -13.42 -9.74
N THR A 394 -6.99 -13.23 -10.82
CA THR A 394 -6.94 -11.99 -11.61
C THR A 394 -8.24 -11.21 -11.48
N THR A 395 -8.16 -9.90 -11.26
CA THR A 395 -9.32 -9.01 -11.28
C THR A 395 -9.74 -8.71 -12.70
N LEU A 396 -11.05 -8.79 -12.97
CA LEU A 396 -11.67 -8.43 -14.24
C LEU A 396 -12.58 -7.22 -13.99
N PHE A 397 -12.08 -6.02 -14.29
CA PHE A 397 -12.72 -4.75 -13.97
C PHE A 397 -14.11 -4.61 -14.63
N ILE A 398 -14.20 -4.95 -15.92
CA ILE A 398 -15.42 -4.77 -16.72
C ILE A 398 -16.43 -5.87 -16.37
N ASP A 399 -15.98 -7.13 -16.32
CA ASP A 399 -16.84 -8.26 -15.92
C ASP A 399 -17.25 -8.18 -14.44
N SER A 400 -16.55 -7.37 -13.64
CA SER A 400 -16.73 -7.25 -12.19
C SER A 400 -16.53 -8.57 -11.44
N GLN A 401 -15.44 -9.26 -11.76
CA GLN A 401 -15.15 -10.60 -11.26
C GLN A 401 -13.71 -10.74 -10.77
N VAL A 402 -13.48 -11.75 -9.92
CA VAL A 402 -12.16 -12.38 -9.80
C VAL A 402 -12.19 -13.73 -10.50
N VAL A 403 -11.19 -14.00 -11.32
CA VAL A 403 -10.99 -15.31 -11.95
C VAL A 403 -9.81 -16.04 -11.29
N LYS A 404 -10.07 -17.23 -10.76
CA LYS A 404 -9.06 -18.20 -10.32
C LYS A 404 -8.67 -19.06 -11.52
N TRP A 405 -7.38 -19.16 -11.81
CA TRP A 405 -6.84 -19.95 -12.92
C TRP A 405 -5.49 -20.58 -12.57
N ASN A 406 -5.14 -21.68 -13.24
CA ASN A 406 -3.90 -22.42 -12.98
C ASN A 406 -2.81 -22.05 -14.00
N MET A 407 -1.62 -21.70 -13.50
CA MET A 407 -0.52 -21.20 -14.32
C MET A 407 0.08 -22.26 -15.25
N ASP A 408 0.32 -23.47 -14.75
CA ASP A 408 0.93 -24.56 -15.54
C ASP A 408 -0.02 -25.05 -16.65
N GLU A 409 -1.31 -25.13 -16.37
CA GLU A 409 -2.31 -25.44 -17.38
C GLU A 409 -2.45 -24.34 -18.43
N ALA A 410 -2.31 -23.06 -18.06
CA ALA A 410 -2.28 -21.97 -19.04
C ALA A 410 -1.09 -22.09 -19.99
N ILE A 411 0.09 -22.47 -19.49
CA ILE A 411 1.29 -22.74 -20.30
C ILE A 411 1.06 -23.94 -21.24
N ARG A 412 0.43 -25.01 -20.75
CA ARG A 412 0.06 -26.18 -21.56
C ARG A 412 -0.94 -25.80 -22.66
N ALA A 413 -1.95 -25.01 -22.32
CA ALA A 413 -2.94 -24.52 -23.28
C ALA A 413 -2.30 -23.64 -24.36
N TYR A 414 -1.35 -22.78 -23.99
CA TYR A 414 -0.59 -21.96 -24.94
C TYR A 414 0.24 -22.78 -25.93
N LYS A 415 0.71 -23.97 -25.51
CA LYS A 415 1.38 -24.96 -26.39
C LYS A 415 0.41 -25.80 -27.23
N GLY A 416 -0.89 -25.52 -27.17
CA GLY A 416 -1.92 -26.17 -27.97
C GLY A 416 -2.68 -27.30 -27.27
N GLU A 417 -2.36 -27.63 -26.02
CA GLU A 417 -3.10 -28.66 -25.28
C GLU A 417 -4.54 -28.19 -24.97
N LYS A 418 -5.53 -29.06 -25.15
CA LYS A 418 -6.91 -28.77 -24.79
C LYS A 418 -7.14 -29.02 -23.29
N VAL A 419 -6.72 -28.06 -22.47
CA VAL A 419 -6.87 -28.08 -21.01
C VAL A 419 -7.53 -26.79 -20.53
N ASN A 420 -8.48 -26.91 -19.59
CA ASN A 420 -9.16 -25.74 -19.01
C ASN A 420 -8.40 -25.20 -17.80
N TYR A 421 -7.67 -24.11 -18.02
CA TYR A 421 -6.93 -23.40 -16.98
C TYR A 421 -7.81 -22.57 -16.04
N ILE A 422 -9.03 -22.20 -16.44
CA ILE A 422 -9.96 -21.44 -15.58
C ILE A 422 -10.63 -22.39 -14.58
N LYS A 423 -10.54 -22.07 -13.29
CA LYS A 423 -11.08 -22.88 -12.19
C LYS A 423 -12.38 -22.34 -11.65
N GLN A 424 -12.49 -21.02 -11.51
CA GLN A 424 -13.68 -20.35 -11.00
C GLN A 424 -13.67 -18.89 -11.41
N LYS A 425 -14.84 -18.33 -11.66
CA LYS A 425 -15.08 -16.88 -11.67
C LYS A 425 -16.04 -16.55 -10.53
N LEU A 426 -15.69 -15.56 -9.72
CA LEU A 426 -16.50 -15.09 -8.60
C LEU A 426 -16.87 -13.64 -8.84
N ASP A 427 -18.17 -13.34 -8.79
CA ASP A 427 -18.66 -11.96 -8.88
C ASP A 427 -18.23 -11.17 -7.65
N VAL A 428 -17.70 -9.97 -7.88
CA VAL A 428 -17.34 -8.98 -6.85
C VAL A 428 -18.09 -7.68 -7.12
N GLN A 429 -18.21 -6.83 -6.09
CA GLN A 429 -19.18 -5.74 -6.08
C GLN A 429 -18.55 -4.37 -5.76
N TYR A 430 -18.22 -3.53 -6.74
CA TYR A 430 -18.11 -3.81 -8.17
C TYR A 430 -16.87 -3.13 -8.76
N GLN A 431 -16.47 -3.54 -9.96
CA GLN A 431 -15.33 -2.99 -10.69
C GLN A 431 -14.01 -3.11 -9.88
N PRO A 432 -13.49 -4.34 -9.73
CA PRO A 432 -12.27 -4.59 -8.96
C PRO A 432 -11.04 -3.97 -9.63
N GLY A 433 -10.27 -3.20 -8.85
CA GLY A 433 -8.94 -2.73 -9.24
C GLY A 433 -7.88 -3.78 -8.95
N HIS A 434 -7.10 -3.58 -7.88
CA HIS A 434 -6.17 -4.58 -7.38
C HIS A 434 -6.85 -5.65 -6.52
N ASN A 435 -6.14 -6.76 -6.33
CA ASN A 435 -6.41 -7.77 -5.35
C ASN A 435 -5.10 -8.23 -4.68
N HIS A 436 -5.19 -8.76 -3.47
CA HIS A 436 -4.01 -9.18 -2.72
C HIS A 436 -4.31 -10.41 -1.86
N ALA A 437 -3.62 -11.51 -2.14
CA ALA A 437 -3.66 -12.70 -1.31
C ALA A 437 -2.63 -12.63 -0.17
N SER A 438 -2.95 -13.22 0.98
CA SER A 438 -2.06 -13.21 2.15
C SER A 438 -0.66 -13.75 1.81
N LEU A 439 0.37 -12.92 2.07
CA LEU A 439 1.79 -13.21 1.83
C LEU A 439 2.19 -13.40 0.35
N THR A 440 1.31 -13.05 -0.60
CA THR A 440 1.47 -13.34 -2.04
C THR A 440 2.77 -12.84 -2.67
N GLU A 441 3.38 -11.78 -2.14
CA GLU A 441 4.59 -11.17 -2.72
C GLU A 441 5.89 -11.80 -2.20
N THR A 442 5.76 -12.84 -1.37
CA THR A 442 6.84 -13.56 -0.71
C THR A 442 6.86 -15.03 -1.13
N SER A 443 7.94 -15.72 -0.81
CA SER A 443 8.05 -17.17 -0.93
C SER A 443 7.17 -17.94 0.07
N GLU A 444 6.49 -17.23 0.98
CA GLU A 444 5.61 -17.78 2.02
C GLU A 444 4.11 -17.56 1.73
N ALA A 445 3.73 -17.31 0.48
CA ALA A 445 2.33 -17.25 0.07
C ALA A 445 1.53 -18.45 0.63
N ASP A 446 0.52 -18.16 1.46
CA ASP A 446 -0.17 -19.20 2.26
C ASP A 446 -1.55 -19.59 1.71
N GLY A 447 -2.08 -18.79 0.80
CA GLY A 447 -3.34 -19.02 0.13
C GLY A 447 -4.53 -19.12 1.07
N LYS A 448 -4.57 -18.35 2.16
CA LYS A 448 -5.73 -18.31 3.07
C LYS A 448 -6.74 -17.22 2.71
N TRP A 449 -6.28 -15.98 2.61
CA TRP A 449 -7.13 -14.81 2.39
C TRP A 449 -6.82 -14.14 1.07
N LEU A 450 -7.86 -13.58 0.46
CA LEU A 450 -7.78 -12.70 -0.70
C LEU A 450 -8.61 -11.46 -0.42
N VAL A 451 -8.00 -10.28 -0.56
CA VAL A 451 -8.71 -9.00 -0.55
C VAL A 451 -8.88 -8.52 -1.99
N VAL A 452 -10.05 -7.97 -2.32
CA VAL A 452 -10.35 -7.38 -3.64
C VAL A 452 -10.86 -5.97 -3.46
N LEU A 453 -10.18 -5.00 -4.08
CA LEU A 453 -10.40 -3.57 -3.86
C LEU A 453 -11.32 -3.01 -4.96
N CYS A 454 -12.64 -3.07 -4.73
CA CYS A 454 -13.66 -2.68 -5.70
C CYS A 454 -13.96 -1.18 -5.68
N LYS A 455 -14.02 -0.55 -6.86
CA LYS A 455 -14.08 0.92 -7.01
C LYS A 455 -15.49 1.50 -6.93
N PHE A 456 -16.53 0.70 -7.17
CA PHE A 456 -17.91 1.17 -7.08
C PHE A 456 -18.71 0.29 -6.13
N SER A 457 -18.96 0.78 -4.91
CA SER A 457 -19.75 0.04 -3.90
C SER A 457 -21.26 0.03 -4.16
N LYS A 458 -21.79 0.93 -4.99
CA LYS A 458 -23.22 0.97 -5.39
C LYS A 458 -24.18 0.78 -4.20
N ASP A 459 -24.90 -0.34 -4.18
CA ASP A 459 -25.97 -0.70 -3.24
C ASP A 459 -25.49 -1.60 -2.09
N ARG A 460 -24.17 -1.83 -1.96
CA ARG A 460 -23.61 -2.73 -0.94
C ARG A 460 -23.69 -2.17 0.48
N PHE A 461 -23.82 -0.86 0.62
CA PHE A 461 -23.89 -0.16 1.91
C PHE A 461 -25.08 0.79 1.98
N LEU A 462 -25.36 1.29 3.20
CA LEU A 462 -26.33 2.38 3.37
C LEU A 462 -25.86 3.63 2.60
N PRO A 463 -26.77 4.37 1.94
CA PRO A 463 -26.40 5.53 1.15
C PRO A 463 -25.88 6.68 2.04
N THR A 464 -24.74 7.26 1.67
CA THR A 464 -24.07 8.35 2.40
C THR A 464 -23.99 9.67 1.60
N GLY A 465 -24.83 9.82 0.56
CA GLY A 465 -24.82 10.96 -0.36
C GLY A 465 -24.15 10.63 -1.70
N PRO A 466 -23.80 11.65 -2.50
CA PRO A 466 -23.22 11.43 -3.84
C PRO A 466 -21.86 10.71 -3.83
N LEU A 467 -21.01 10.97 -2.82
CA LEU A 467 -19.75 10.26 -2.63
C LEU A 467 -20.02 8.92 -1.92
N HIS A 468 -19.56 7.84 -2.53
CA HIS A 468 -19.69 6.48 -2.02
C HIS A 468 -18.34 6.00 -1.49
N PRO A 469 -18.31 5.07 -0.51
CA PRO A 469 -17.08 4.37 -0.18
C PRO A 469 -16.72 3.38 -1.29
N GLU A 470 -15.47 2.93 -1.31
CA GLU A 470 -15.07 1.72 -2.02
C GLU A 470 -15.54 0.48 -1.27
N ASN A 471 -15.41 -0.70 -1.88
CA ASN A 471 -15.75 -1.97 -1.25
C ASN A 471 -14.56 -2.92 -1.27
N ASP A 472 -13.87 -3.02 -0.14
CA ASP A 472 -12.74 -3.93 0.05
C ASP A 472 -13.28 -5.28 0.53
N GLN A 473 -13.42 -6.21 -0.42
CA GLN A 473 -14.06 -7.50 -0.18
C GLN A 473 -13.05 -8.55 0.27
N LEU A 474 -13.30 -9.20 1.41
CA LEU A 474 -12.52 -10.34 1.88
C LEU A 474 -13.11 -11.64 1.36
N ILE A 475 -12.25 -12.47 0.79
CA ILE A 475 -12.57 -13.76 0.18
C ILE A 475 -11.70 -14.83 0.85
N ASP A 476 -12.34 -15.89 1.36
CA ASP A 476 -11.65 -17.10 1.80
C ASP A 476 -11.21 -17.91 0.57
N ILE A 477 -9.90 -18.14 0.45
CA ILE A 477 -9.28 -18.93 -0.61
C ILE A 477 -8.51 -20.14 -0.06
N SER A 478 -8.74 -20.52 1.21
CA SER A 478 -8.08 -21.66 1.87
C SER A 478 -8.45 -23.01 1.27
N GLY A 479 -9.62 -23.09 0.62
CA GLY A 479 -10.10 -24.28 -0.09
C GLY A 479 -10.07 -24.15 -1.61
N GLU A 480 -10.72 -25.10 -2.29
CA GLU A 480 -10.80 -25.11 -3.76
C GLU A 480 -11.69 -24.01 -4.34
N GLU A 481 -12.75 -23.65 -3.62
CA GLU A 481 -13.74 -22.65 -4.03
C GLU A 481 -13.51 -21.33 -3.27
N MET A 482 -13.38 -20.24 -4.00
CA MET A 482 -13.37 -18.87 -3.46
C MET A 482 -14.72 -18.54 -2.83
N LYS A 483 -14.71 -18.01 -1.60
CA LYS A 483 -15.94 -17.63 -0.89
C LYS A 483 -15.84 -16.20 -0.38
N LEU A 484 -16.70 -15.32 -0.89
CA LEU A 484 -16.87 -13.98 -0.34
C LEU A 484 -17.42 -14.06 1.08
N VAL A 485 -16.77 -13.39 2.04
CA VAL A 485 -17.13 -13.48 3.46
C VAL A 485 -17.35 -12.13 4.14
N HIS A 486 -16.84 -11.02 3.58
CA HIS A 486 -16.98 -9.69 4.15
C HIS A 486 -16.95 -8.61 3.05
N ASP A 487 -17.83 -7.61 3.17
CA ASP A 487 -17.80 -6.36 2.40
C ASP A 487 -17.36 -5.24 3.35
N GLY A 488 -16.17 -4.66 3.12
CA GLY A 488 -15.59 -3.62 3.96
C GLY A 488 -15.64 -2.25 3.29
N PRO A 489 -16.44 -1.28 3.78
CA PRO A 489 -16.45 0.06 3.20
C PRO A 489 -15.14 0.78 3.53
N ALA A 490 -14.44 1.25 2.50
CA ALA A 490 -13.20 2.02 2.66
C ALA A 490 -13.36 3.44 2.12
N PHE A 491 -12.61 4.39 2.67
CA PHE A 491 -12.65 5.79 2.22
C PHE A 491 -11.49 6.12 1.29
N ALA A 492 -11.79 6.89 0.25
CA ALA A 492 -10.85 7.59 -0.63
C ALA A 492 -9.96 6.69 -1.50
N GLU A 493 -10.52 5.61 -2.02
CA GLU A 493 -9.93 4.71 -3.01
C GLU A 493 -8.58 4.10 -2.59
N PRO A 494 -8.52 3.20 -1.59
CA PRO A 494 -7.35 2.34 -1.45
C PRO A 494 -7.06 1.64 -2.78
N HIS A 495 -5.89 1.91 -3.36
CA HIS A 495 -5.50 1.35 -4.64
C HIS A 495 -4.96 -0.07 -4.48
N ASP A 496 -4.08 -0.28 -3.49
CA ASP A 496 -3.48 -1.56 -3.14
C ASP A 496 -3.38 -1.74 -1.61
N CYS A 497 -3.12 -2.97 -1.18
CA CYS A 497 -2.88 -3.33 0.22
C CYS A 497 -1.84 -4.45 0.31
N ILE A 498 -1.33 -4.72 1.51
CA ILE A 498 -0.39 -5.81 1.75
C ILE A 498 -0.68 -6.50 3.08
N LEU A 499 -0.67 -7.83 3.10
CA LEU A 499 -0.98 -8.63 4.29
C LEU A 499 0.27 -9.32 4.83
N ALA A 500 0.57 -9.13 6.12
CA ALA A 500 1.67 -9.77 6.84
C ALA A 500 1.14 -10.52 8.05
N ARG A 501 1.74 -11.68 8.38
CA ARG A 501 1.36 -12.41 9.59
C ARG A 501 1.64 -11.55 10.81
N ARG A 502 0.82 -11.71 11.85
CA ARG A 502 1.05 -11.06 13.13
C ARG A 502 2.47 -11.29 13.69
N ASP A 503 3.04 -12.47 13.47
CA ASP A 503 4.38 -12.82 13.97
C ASP A 503 5.55 -12.18 13.18
N GLN A 504 5.28 -11.60 12.01
CA GLN A 504 6.26 -10.87 11.20
C GLN A 504 6.36 -9.39 11.61
N ILE A 505 5.41 -8.87 12.41
CA ILE A 505 5.38 -7.47 12.82
C ILE A 505 5.59 -7.38 14.33
N LYS A 506 6.61 -6.63 14.74
CA LYS A 506 6.93 -6.39 16.15
C LYS A 506 7.04 -4.90 16.43
N THR A 507 6.04 -4.36 17.12
CA THR A 507 6.00 -2.95 17.50
C THR A 507 6.64 -2.71 18.87
N GLN A 508 7.08 -1.46 19.08
CA GLN A 508 7.46 -0.93 20.39
C GLN A 508 6.21 -0.43 21.11
N LYS A 509 6.19 -0.59 22.43
CA LYS A 509 5.09 -0.11 23.30
C LYS A 509 5.28 1.33 23.74
N ILE A 510 6.53 1.75 23.91
CA ILE A 510 6.95 3.04 24.46
C ILE A 510 8.15 3.51 23.62
N TRP A 511 8.26 4.82 23.40
CA TRP A 511 9.37 5.40 22.64
C TRP A 511 10.70 5.28 23.38
N ASN A 512 11.79 5.14 22.64
CA ASN A 512 13.13 5.31 23.19
C ASN A 512 13.52 6.80 23.16
N ARG A 513 14.08 7.32 24.25
CA ARG A 513 14.51 8.74 24.37
C ARG A 513 15.56 9.16 23.33
N ASN A 514 16.26 8.20 22.73
CA ASN A 514 17.25 8.43 21.68
C ASN A 514 16.71 8.17 20.27
N ASP A 515 15.39 8.05 20.07
CA ASP A 515 14.82 7.75 18.75
C ASP A 515 15.18 8.85 17.74
N PRO A 516 15.68 8.49 16.53
CA PRO A 516 16.03 9.45 15.48
C PRO A 516 14.89 10.36 15.02
N PHE A 517 13.64 9.99 15.28
CA PHE A 517 12.45 10.75 14.90
C PHE A 517 12.48 12.19 15.44
N PHE A 518 12.88 12.35 16.72
CA PHE A 518 12.90 13.64 17.42
C PHE A 518 14.31 14.09 17.87
N ALA A 519 15.36 13.46 17.37
CA ALA A 519 16.75 13.75 17.75
C ALA A 519 17.18 15.21 17.53
N ASP A 520 16.69 15.87 16.47
CA ASP A 520 17.00 17.29 16.19
C ASP A 520 16.38 18.23 17.23
N THR A 521 15.20 17.87 17.75
CA THR A 521 14.55 18.59 18.85
C THR A 521 15.33 18.40 20.16
N VAL A 522 15.85 17.19 20.41
CA VAL A 522 16.78 16.94 21.53
C VAL A 522 18.06 17.78 21.39
N ALA A 523 18.63 17.86 20.19
CA ALA A 523 19.81 18.66 19.93
C ALA A 523 19.56 20.17 20.13
N ARG A 524 18.38 20.68 19.73
CA ARG A 524 17.96 22.06 20.00
C ARG A 524 17.86 22.33 21.50
N ALA A 525 17.20 21.46 22.24
CA ALA A 525 17.09 21.57 23.70
C ALA A 525 18.47 21.59 24.37
N LYS A 526 19.40 20.72 23.94
CA LYS A 526 20.77 20.70 24.44
C LYS A 526 21.53 22.02 24.21
N LYS A 527 21.34 22.67 23.06
CA LYS A 527 21.93 24.00 22.77
C LYS A 527 21.39 25.10 23.69
N ASP A 528 20.14 24.96 24.13
CA ASP A 528 19.52 25.85 25.11
C ASP A 528 19.87 25.49 26.58
N GLY A 529 20.69 24.46 26.80
CA GLY A 529 21.03 23.98 28.15
C GLY A 529 19.87 23.29 28.87
N ILE A 530 18.95 22.69 28.12
CA ILE A 530 17.75 22.02 28.63
C ILE A 530 17.96 20.52 28.76
N ASN A 531 17.58 19.96 29.90
CA ASN A 531 17.40 18.53 30.12
C ASN A 531 15.91 18.16 29.94
N LEU A 532 15.56 17.57 28.79
CA LEU A 532 14.18 17.33 28.37
C LEU A 532 13.40 16.37 29.29
N GLU A 533 14.08 15.55 30.09
CA GLU A 533 13.46 14.60 31.00
C GLU A 533 13.02 15.25 32.33
N THR A 534 13.45 16.48 32.62
CA THR A 534 13.25 17.11 33.94
C THR A 534 12.87 18.59 33.90
N ASP A 535 13.32 19.33 32.87
CA ASP A 535 13.19 20.77 32.85
C ASP A 535 11.80 21.27 32.42
N ASN A 536 11.36 22.32 33.10
CA ASN A 536 10.17 23.10 32.79
C ASN A 536 10.59 24.58 32.73
N LYS A 537 10.94 25.06 31.53
CA LYS A 537 11.65 26.35 31.34
C LYS A 537 11.15 27.09 30.10
N VAL A 538 11.26 28.42 30.15
CA VAL A 538 10.97 29.33 29.03
C VAL A 538 12.25 30.07 28.65
N ILE A 539 12.70 29.89 27.41
CA ILE A 539 13.88 30.56 26.84
C ILE A 539 13.42 31.67 25.91
N ARG A 540 13.98 32.88 26.08
CA ARG A 540 13.67 34.07 25.28
C ARG A 540 14.87 34.43 24.42
N ASP A 541 14.64 34.61 23.13
CA ASP A 541 15.67 34.87 22.13
C ASP A 541 15.12 35.87 21.10
N GLY A 542 15.20 37.15 21.45
CA GLY A 542 14.57 38.23 20.68
C GLY A 542 13.05 38.07 20.60
N ASN A 543 12.51 37.91 19.39
CA ASN A 543 11.10 37.67 19.13
C ASN A 543 10.73 36.17 19.17
N LYS A 544 11.68 35.28 19.43
CA LYS A 544 11.46 33.84 19.56
C LYS A 544 11.34 33.45 21.03
N VAL A 545 10.37 32.61 21.34
CA VAL A 545 10.19 32.03 22.67
C VAL A 545 10.16 30.52 22.53
N ARG A 546 11.07 29.83 23.22
CA ARG A 546 11.13 28.37 23.26
C ARG A 546 10.69 27.90 24.64
N VAL A 547 9.53 27.27 24.70
CA VAL A 547 8.95 26.70 25.91
C VAL A 547 9.29 25.21 25.94
N TYR A 548 9.90 24.76 27.02
CA TYR A 548 10.19 23.35 27.29
C TYR A 548 9.43 22.94 28.53
N MET A 549 8.65 21.87 28.45
CA MET A 549 7.99 21.31 29.61
C MET A 549 7.94 19.79 29.56
N THR A 550 7.97 19.16 30.72
CA THR A 550 7.56 17.78 30.87
C THR A 550 6.03 17.69 30.94
N SER A 551 5.50 16.50 30.73
CA SER A 551 4.10 16.17 31.00
C SER A 551 4.03 14.78 31.63
N MET A 552 3.25 14.65 32.70
CA MET A 552 2.96 13.39 33.36
C MET A 552 1.50 13.45 33.79
N ALA A 553 0.68 12.50 33.37
CA ALA A 553 -0.76 12.58 33.57
C ALA A 553 -1.09 12.76 35.07
N PRO A 554 -1.93 13.74 35.48
CA PRO A 554 -2.74 14.66 34.67
C PRO A 554 -2.20 16.11 34.58
N ALA A 555 -0.88 16.36 34.62
CA ALA A 555 -0.33 17.71 34.68
C ALA A 555 0.72 18.00 33.60
N TYR A 556 0.64 19.22 33.03
CA TYR A 556 1.77 19.83 32.37
C TYR A 556 2.74 20.38 33.42
N GLY A 557 4.05 20.26 33.18
CA GLY A 557 5.05 20.78 34.11
C GLY A 557 5.17 22.31 34.10
N LEU A 558 4.55 22.99 33.12
CA LEU A 558 4.23 24.42 33.17
C LEU A 558 2.72 24.62 33.09
N THR A 559 2.16 25.38 34.02
CA THR A 559 0.74 25.76 34.05
C THR A 559 0.49 27.12 33.39
N GLU A 560 1.54 27.93 33.19
CA GLU A 560 1.47 29.17 32.44
C GLU A 560 2.83 29.64 31.92
N PHE A 561 2.81 30.46 30.88
CA PHE A 561 3.97 31.22 30.41
C PHE A 561 3.55 32.50 29.69
N THR A 562 4.38 33.54 29.78
CA THR A 562 4.11 34.86 29.18
C THR A 562 4.96 35.11 27.95
N VAL A 563 4.37 35.62 26.88
CA VAL A 563 5.04 36.05 25.63
C VAL A 563 4.54 37.42 25.21
N LYS A 564 5.20 38.05 24.24
CA LYS A 564 4.72 39.28 23.61
C LYS A 564 3.94 38.95 22.35
N GLN A 565 2.92 39.76 22.04
CA GLN A 565 2.18 39.64 20.80
C GLN A 565 3.13 39.69 19.60
N GLY A 566 2.94 38.77 18.66
CA GLY A 566 3.80 38.59 17.50
C GLY A 566 5.07 37.78 17.74
N ASN A 567 5.30 37.24 18.96
CA ASN A 567 6.38 36.28 19.17
C ASN A 567 6.15 34.98 18.38
N GLU A 568 7.24 34.43 17.83
CA GLU A 568 7.29 33.06 17.32
C GLU A 568 7.50 32.13 18.53
N VAL A 569 6.51 31.32 18.85
CA VAL A 569 6.50 30.45 20.03
C VAL A 569 6.69 29.00 19.59
N THR A 570 7.76 28.36 20.07
CA THR A 570 7.96 26.91 19.95
C THR A 570 7.68 26.26 21.30
N VAL A 571 6.67 25.40 21.37
CA VAL A 571 6.38 24.59 22.56
C VAL A 571 6.94 23.19 22.32
N THR A 572 7.81 22.73 23.21
CA THR A 572 8.44 21.40 23.21
C THR A 572 7.99 20.67 24.47
N ILE A 573 7.34 19.51 24.28
CA ILE A 573 6.81 18.71 25.38
C ILE A 573 7.46 17.33 25.35
N THR A 574 7.92 16.89 26.51
CA THR A 574 8.35 15.50 26.74
C THR A 574 7.33 14.80 27.63
N ASN A 575 6.71 13.73 27.14
CA ASN A 575 5.88 12.87 27.99
C ASN A 575 6.79 11.95 28.79
N ILE A 576 6.78 12.10 30.12
CA ILE A 576 7.64 11.32 31.03
C ILE A 576 6.92 10.13 31.67
N ASP A 577 5.64 9.87 31.32
CA ASP A 577 4.96 8.64 31.72
C ASP A 577 5.67 7.41 31.15
N GLN A 578 5.69 6.33 31.93
CA GLN A 578 6.31 5.05 31.60
C GLN A 578 5.29 3.92 31.40
N ILE A 579 4.01 4.26 31.34
CA ILE A 579 2.92 3.32 31.14
C ILE A 579 2.56 3.34 29.65
N GLU A 580 2.39 2.16 29.04
CA GLU A 580 1.92 2.06 27.66
C GLU A 580 0.55 2.71 27.48
N ASP A 581 0.29 3.26 26.29
CA ASP A 581 -1.01 3.84 25.91
C ASP A 581 -1.44 5.11 26.71
N VAL A 582 -0.57 5.66 27.56
CA VAL A 582 -0.80 6.96 28.23
C VAL A 582 -0.35 8.11 27.31
N THR A 583 -1.06 8.27 26.20
CA THR A 583 -0.76 9.32 25.21
C THR A 583 -1.27 10.68 25.68
N HIS A 584 -0.42 11.70 25.54
CA HIS A 584 -0.79 13.09 25.79
C HIS A 584 -1.03 13.83 24.48
N GLY A 585 -1.79 14.92 24.59
CA GLY A 585 -1.93 15.91 23.55
C GLY A 585 -1.41 17.27 23.97
N PHE A 586 -1.30 18.17 23.00
CA PHE A 586 -1.20 19.60 23.26
C PHE A 586 -1.94 20.36 22.16
N VAL A 587 -2.92 21.15 22.57
CA VAL A 587 -3.64 22.06 21.69
C VAL A 587 -3.55 23.48 22.24
N MET A 588 -3.09 24.43 21.42
CA MET A 588 -3.19 25.85 21.72
C MET A 588 -4.52 26.38 21.14
N THR A 589 -5.47 26.67 22.01
CA THR A 589 -6.85 27.01 21.63
C THR A 589 -6.88 28.18 20.65
N ASN A 590 -7.59 28.04 19.53
CA ASN A 590 -7.75 29.06 18.47
C ASN A 590 -6.46 29.51 17.76
N HIS A 591 -5.39 28.70 17.80
CA HIS A 591 -4.13 28.96 17.09
C HIS A 591 -3.79 27.91 16.01
N GLY A 592 -4.64 26.90 15.81
CA GLY A 592 -4.39 25.85 14.82
C GLY A 592 -3.16 24.97 15.12
N ALA A 593 -2.71 24.95 16.38
CA ALA A 593 -1.60 24.11 16.83
C ALA A 593 -2.13 22.92 17.64
N SER A 594 -1.89 21.71 17.14
CA SER A 594 -2.31 20.43 17.73
C SER A 594 -1.20 19.40 17.52
N MET A 595 -0.87 18.60 18.54
CA MET A 595 0.09 17.49 18.41
C MET A 595 -0.11 16.38 19.45
N GLU A 596 0.34 15.18 19.10
CA GLU A 596 0.48 13.99 19.97
C GLU A 596 1.86 13.95 20.65
N ILE A 597 1.88 13.49 21.90
CA ILE A 597 3.08 13.18 22.67
C ILE A 597 2.86 11.86 23.43
N SER A 598 3.17 10.73 22.78
CA SER A 598 3.11 9.40 23.36
C SER A 598 4.17 9.18 24.47
N PRO A 599 4.03 8.14 25.31
CA PRO A 599 4.97 7.87 26.40
C PRO A 599 6.44 7.87 25.95
N GLN A 600 7.27 8.63 26.67
CA GLN A 600 8.70 8.87 26.41
C GLN A 600 9.03 9.60 25.10
N GLN A 601 8.05 10.05 24.32
CA GLN A 601 8.27 10.89 23.14
C GLN A 601 8.59 12.33 23.53
N THR A 602 9.38 13.02 22.70
CA THR A 602 9.41 14.49 22.68
C THR A 602 8.84 14.98 21.36
N SER A 603 7.85 15.88 21.41
CA SER A 603 7.26 16.54 20.25
C SER A 603 7.34 18.05 20.39
N SER A 604 7.44 18.77 19.28
CA SER A 604 7.40 20.23 19.31
C SER A 604 6.61 20.85 18.16
N ILE A 605 6.00 21.99 18.45
CA ILE A 605 5.22 22.76 17.46
C ILE A 605 5.54 24.24 17.57
N THR A 606 5.59 24.93 16.43
CA THR A 606 5.88 26.37 16.34
C THR A 606 4.69 27.11 15.74
N PHE A 607 4.27 28.20 16.38
CA PHE A 607 3.19 29.07 15.93
C PHE A 607 3.44 30.52 16.36
N THR A 608 2.72 31.47 15.78
CA THR A 608 2.80 32.89 16.16
C THR A 608 1.77 33.20 17.24
N ALA A 609 2.18 33.86 18.33
CA ALA A 609 1.26 34.42 19.32
C ALA A 609 0.65 35.74 18.81
N ASP A 610 -0.19 35.67 17.79
CA ASP A 610 -0.72 36.82 17.04
C ASP A 610 -1.85 37.57 17.77
N LYS A 611 -2.47 36.94 18.78
CA LYS A 611 -3.58 37.49 19.55
C LYS A 611 -3.14 37.84 20.97
N ALA A 612 -3.30 39.11 21.38
CA ALA A 612 -3.08 39.51 22.77
C ALA A 612 -4.11 38.88 23.73
N GLY A 613 -3.79 38.83 25.03
CA GLY A 613 -4.67 38.32 26.08
C GLY A 613 -4.30 36.93 26.57
N LEU A 614 -5.24 36.30 27.28
CA LEU A 614 -5.09 34.95 27.83
C LEU A 614 -5.58 33.93 26.81
N HIS A 615 -4.74 32.93 26.53
CA HIS A 615 -5.09 31.81 25.65
C HIS A 615 -4.80 30.49 26.37
N TRP A 616 -5.81 29.64 26.46
CA TRP A 616 -5.68 28.33 27.09
C TRP A 616 -4.97 27.34 26.16
N TYR A 617 -4.11 26.51 26.73
CA TYR A 617 -3.71 25.23 26.13
C TYR A 617 -4.22 24.07 26.99
N TYR A 618 -4.49 22.93 26.36
CA TYR A 618 -5.05 21.76 27.02
C TYR A 618 -4.54 20.45 26.40
N CYS A 619 -4.61 19.37 27.19
CA CYS A 619 -4.35 18.02 26.73
C CYS A 619 -5.55 17.47 25.95
N SER A 620 -5.39 17.26 24.64
CA SER A 620 -6.47 16.76 23.77
C SER A 620 -6.72 15.26 23.89
N TRP A 621 -5.73 14.49 24.32
CA TRP A 621 -5.85 13.04 24.51
C TRP A 621 -6.33 12.73 25.92
N PHE A 622 -7.28 11.79 26.04
CA PHE A 622 -7.81 11.37 27.34
C PHE A 622 -6.77 10.47 28.05
N CYS A 623 -5.87 11.09 28.80
CA CYS A 623 -4.76 10.39 29.45
C CYS A 623 -5.03 9.98 30.91
N HIS A 624 -6.04 10.58 31.55
CA HIS A 624 -6.32 10.38 32.97
C HIS A 624 -7.77 10.75 33.31
N ALA A 625 -8.27 10.29 34.46
CA ALA A 625 -9.60 10.71 34.96
C ALA A 625 -9.74 12.23 35.15
N LEU A 626 -8.61 12.93 35.27
CA LEU A 626 -8.50 14.39 35.42
C LEU A 626 -7.97 15.05 34.14
N HIS A 627 -8.25 14.47 32.96
CA HIS A 627 -7.72 15.01 31.70
C HIS A 627 -8.27 16.42 31.42
N MET A 628 -9.48 16.74 31.88
CA MET A 628 -10.10 18.06 31.67
C MET A 628 -9.33 19.16 32.41
N GLU A 629 -8.72 18.82 33.53
CA GLU A 629 -7.93 19.72 34.38
C GLU A 629 -6.46 19.82 33.93
N MET A 630 -6.03 19.01 32.96
CA MET A 630 -4.68 19.07 32.37
C MET A 630 -4.58 20.24 31.37
N VAL A 631 -4.55 21.45 31.91
CA VAL A 631 -4.58 22.72 31.17
C VAL A 631 -3.48 23.67 31.62
N GLY A 632 -3.26 24.71 30.82
CA GLY A 632 -2.47 25.87 31.23
C GLY A 632 -2.73 27.09 30.36
N ARG A 633 -2.00 28.17 30.60
CA ARG A 633 -2.27 29.50 30.01
C ARG A 633 -1.04 30.07 29.31
N MET A 634 -1.17 30.39 28.03
CA MET A 634 -0.27 31.33 27.37
C MET A 634 -0.80 32.74 27.58
N LEU A 635 -0.02 33.58 28.25
CA LEU A 635 -0.35 34.99 28.49
C LEU A 635 0.38 35.85 27.44
N VAL A 636 -0.37 36.51 26.56
CA VAL A 636 0.20 37.30 25.46
C VAL A 636 0.07 38.78 25.79
N GLU A 637 1.20 39.40 26.17
CA GLU A 637 1.32 40.83 26.38
C GLU A 637 1.04 41.58 25.06
N LYS A 638 0.18 42.59 25.13
CA LYS A 638 -0.13 43.44 23.97
C LYS A 638 1.13 44.18 23.51
N ALA A 639 1.33 44.25 22.19
CA ALA A 639 2.44 44.97 21.58
C ALA A 639 2.45 46.47 21.90
#